data_AF-A0A4R4BS19-F1
#
_entry.id   AF-A0A4R4BS19-F1
#
_cell.length_a   1.000
_cell.length_b   1.000
_cell.length_c   1.000
_cell.angle_alpha   90.00
_cell.angle_beta   90.00
_cell.angle_gamma   90.00
#
_symmetry.space_group_name_H-M   'P 1'
#
loop_
_entity.id
_entity.type
_entity.pdbx_description
1 polymer ?
#
loop_
_entity_poly.entity_id
_entity_poly.type
_entity_poly.pdbx_seq_one_letter_code
_entity_poly.pdbx_strand_id
1 'polypeptide(L)'
;MEHITIPSQLTGMNGTVRIEIRNLSFSYSRENSPDVREENEGPWQLRGIRCSIGPGERIALLGANGSGKSTLLRCLTGLLSPPPGTVHIHGLSPEPLDPARETDRPPIHRGVGMISQDPDEQIVGAVVEEDIAYGPRNLGLAEAEVRRRVQSALDLVGLEKLKARPPQFLSGGERQRLAIAAVLAMDPAVLILDEATSMLDGLHQERIDGILAALVQQGRTVIQVTHRLEEALRCTRCLVLSAGQLVFDGDPWDLVGHPSLYDWGFRPGHALSMVRSLQRLFPGFSTSSLAPSDVAHALVPYLDDVEAWSTARERWSRFRSTPGKESLSFSKKGPLSENIPSPCVEVQHLGHHYGEGTPFATAGLVDCSVSVYPGESLALIGPSGAGKTTFLKHLNAILLPTTGTLRVLNQNPLDPGVSLRRLRQKVILAVQHPERALFEPYVADDIAYGPQNLGFQGKALLERVAHAMKQVGLNFNLYKDRRCRELSGGEKRRVALAGVLAMDGAVYLLDEPTAALDGRGTEEVLSLLRTLQEKGKTLIVSTHSLEEALQFDKVAVVVAGRLVQIGAPRQLFYRLWDPSWQLERPWIVRFAEELSSFFSRTGEKGPNPGEPLIHDSPWHAQVPHIFEPCSIEECLDMLLGDYSSEKEREIPAVSPAISPVEGMRPPQGDDAPALMTYPLAEKDLSYHAGAKAGDAGDAGQERNTSPEGSSAPRKKRSRTTTGIEFFRTITMGLFVDRPSRLRSLSPSLRLILTVLSFIFILASSRPLYPLICIAIFLVAGALLGNIRPSYLLKNIRPMIPYLLFMVLLQLLFSWPEDTSAVLWRWWLLDVTTFELERSLLMVGRFVAFVVLLSLFTALTSPDEMLRSLSKLLRPLGYLGIPVPLILVVLQITFNFIPILVEEAERIVVAQYSRGGGYEGRWKLAGRIRAALALTVPLFIRALDRAEALSRAMELRLFENILRGRNKKNGPSPSKEIY
;
A
#
# COMPACT_ATOMS: atom_id res chain seq x y z
N MET A 1 24.31 -1.86 14.25
CA MET A 1 24.09 -1.21 12.95
C MET A 1 25.29 -1.52 12.07
N GLU A 2 25.10 -2.18 10.92
CA GLU A 2 26.16 -2.28 9.91
C GLU A 2 26.46 -0.89 9.36
N HIS A 3 27.73 -0.48 9.26
CA HIS A 3 28.10 0.79 8.65
C HIS A 3 27.75 0.77 7.15
N ILE A 4 26.59 1.33 6.79
CA ILE A 4 26.18 1.51 5.39
C ILE A 4 27.18 2.48 4.75
N THR A 5 28.11 1.94 3.97
CA THR A 5 29.10 2.72 3.24
C THR A 5 28.53 3.02 1.85
N ILE A 6 28.11 4.26 1.61
CA ILE A 6 27.74 4.71 0.27
C ILE A 6 29.05 4.90 -0.53
N PRO A 7 29.24 4.26 -1.70
CA PRO A 7 30.47 4.39 -2.48
C PRO A 7 30.81 5.85 -2.78
N SER A 8 31.87 6.36 -2.16
CA SER A 8 32.30 7.76 -2.26
C SER A 8 33.12 7.98 -3.53
N GLN A 9 32.48 8.14 -4.69
CA GLN A 9 33.20 8.43 -5.94
C GLN A 9 32.46 9.40 -6.86
N LEU A 10 32.15 10.60 -6.35
CA LEU A 10 31.73 11.76 -7.15
C LEU A 10 32.48 13.02 -6.68
N THR A 11 33.74 13.15 -7.11
CA THR A 11 34.63 14.30 -6.83
C THR A 11 34.32 15.53 -7.69
N GLY A 12 33.05 15.93 -7.82
CA GLY A 12 32.67 17.07 -8.66
C GLY A 12 31.71 18.10 -8.05
N MET A 13 30.88 17.71 -7.08
CA MET A 13 29.84 18.60 -6.51
C MET A 13 29.71 18.41 -4.99
N ASN A 14 30.82 18.21 -4.28
CA ASN A 14 30.80 18.15 -2.82
C ASN A 14 30.61 19.56 -2.24
N GLY A 15 29.46 19.83 -1.62
CA GLY A 15 29.34 20.83 -0.56
C GLY A 15 29.01 22.29 -0.92
N THR A 16 28.43 22.61 -2.09
CA THR A 16 28.20 24.03 -2.48
C THR A 16 26.74 24.42 -2.73
N VAL A 17 25.77 23.51 -2.66
CA VAL A 17 24.38 23.86 -2.97
C VAL A 17 23.71 24.50 -1.77
N ARG A 18 23.39 25.80 -1.90
CA ARG A 18 22.67 26.59 -0.89
C ARG A 18 21.33 27.01 -1.47
N ILE A 19 20.25 26.77 -0.73
CA ILE A 19 18.91 27.23 -1.11
C ILE A 19 18.61 28.50 -0.31
N GLU A 20 18.15 29.53 -0.99
CA GLU A 20 17.77 30.81 -0.39
C GLU A 20 16.38 31.22 -0.87
N ILE A 21 15.47 31.43 0.08
CA ILE A 21 14.10 31.87 -0.16
C ILE A 21 13.93 33.25 0.46
N ARG A 22 13.67 34.29 -0.35
CA ARG A 22 13.75 35.70 0.10
C ARG A 22 12.40 36.35 0.42
N ASN A 23 11.31 35.92 -0.22
CA ASN A 23 9.93 36.38 0.06
C ASN A 23 8.92 35.60 -0.79
N LEU A 24 8.90 34.27 -0.70
CA LEU A 24 8.08 33.45 -1.59
C LEU A 24 6.60 33.49 -1.19
N SER A 25 5.77 34.06 -2.08
CA SER A 25 4.31 33.99 -2.03
C SER A 25 3.80 33.31 -3.30
N PHE A 26 2.80 32.44 -3.17
CA PHE A 26 2.30 31.66 -4.30
C PHE A 26 0.79 31.39 -4.18
N SER A 27 0.09 31.48 -5.32
CA SER A 27 -1.33 31.15 -5.47
C SER A 27 -1.58 30.46 -6.81
N TYR A 28 -2.20 29.26 -6.79
CA TYR A 28 -2.54 28.51 -8.01
C TYR A 28 -3.49 29.26 -8.95
N SER A 29 -4.38 30.10 -8.41
CA SER A 29 -5.30 30.91 -9.22
C SER A 29 -4.58 31.97 -10.06
N ARG A 30 -3.43 32.46 -9.59
CA ARG A 30 -2.63 33.48 -10.28
C ARG A 30 -1.74 32.88 -11.38
N GLU A 31 -1.40 31.59 -11.29
CA GLU A 31 -0.63 30.87 -12.32
C GLU A 31 -1.49 30.53 -13.54
N ASN A 32 -2.73 30.07 -13.33
CA ASN A 32 -3.63 29.65 -14.42
C ASN A 32 -4.33 30.80 -15.15
N SER A 33 -4.34 32.02 -14.60
CA SER A 33 -5.00 33.18 -15.20
C SER A 33 -4.36 34.49 -14.72
N PRO A 34 -3.26 34.96 -15.36
CA PRO A 34 -2.56 36.17 -14.95
C PRO A 34 -3.40 37.47 -15.06
N ASP A 35 -4.53 37.43 -15.77
CA ASP A 35 -5.41 38.59 -16.03
C ASP A 35 -6.63 38.73 -15.11
N VAL A 36 -6.78 37.90 -14.06
CA VAL A 36 -7.95 37.98 -13.15
C VAL A 36 -7.82 39.17 -12.20
N ARG A 37 -8.74 40.14 -12.34
CA ARG A 37 -8.91 41.29 -11.43
C ARG A 37 -9.21 40.85 -9.99
N GLU A 38 -8.79 41.67 -9.03
CA GLU A 38 -8.76 41.50 -7.56
C GLU A 38 -10.01 40.94 -6.85
N GLU A 39 -11.16 40.76 -7.52
CA GLU A 39 -12.43 40.41 -6.86
C GLU A 39 -12.70 38.90 -6.72
N ASN A 40 -11.87 38.03 -7.30
CA ASN A 40 -11.94 36.57 -7.10
C ASN A 40 -10.56 35.99 -6.74
N GLU A 41 -9.96 36.50 -5.65
CA GLU A 41 -8.69 35.98 -5.15
C GLU A 41 -8.90 34.57 -4.54
N GLY A 42 -8.42 33.54 -5.24
CA GLY A 42 -8.24 32.22 -4.62
C GLY A 42 -7.28 32.30 -3.43
N PRO A 43 -7.39 31.38 -2.46
CA PRO A 43 -6.59 31.45 -1.24
C PRO A 43 -5.09 31.34 -1.56
N TRP A 44 -4.27 32.17 -0.93
CA TRP A 44 -2.81 32.05 -0.97
C TRP A 44 -2.34 30.72 -0.35
N GLN A 45 -1.58 29.91 -1.09
CA GLN A 45 -0.97 28.68 -0.58
C GLN A 45 0.33 28.95 0.17
N LEU A 46 1.11 29.95 -0.27
CA LEU A 46 2.33 30.41 0.41
C LEU A 46 2.29 31.94 0.54
N ARG A 47 2.78 32.46 1.67
CA ARG A 47 2.73 33.87 2.05
C ARG A 47 4.07 34.31 2.64
N GLY A 48 4.90 34.93 1.83
CA GLY A 48 6.13 35.60 2.26
C GLY A 48 7.13 34.67 2.96
N ILE A 49 7.29 33.43 2.49
CA ILE A 49 8.24 32.48 3.07
C ILE A 49 9.67 33.03 2.92
N ARG A 50 10.43 33.01 4.02
CA ARG A 50 11.84 33.39 4.06
C ARG A 50 12.62 32.36 4.85
N CYS A 51 13.60 31.73 4.22
CA CYS A 51 14.54 30.83 4.90
C CYS A 51 15.77 30.61 4.03
N SER A 52 16.85 30.12 4.65
CA SER A 52 18.03 29.65 3.93
C SER A 52 18.46 28.29 4.45
N ILE A 53 18.77 27.39 3.51
CA ILE A 53 19.19 26.01 3.76
C ILE A 53 20.64 25.88 3.30
N GLY A 54 21.50 25.51 4.24
CA GLY A 54 22.93 25.27 4.00
C GLY A 54 23.23 23.94 3.29
N PRO A 55 24.44 23.81 2.73
CA PRO A 55 24.92 22.53 2.20
C PRO A 55 25.09 21.51 3.33
N GLY A 56 24.69 20.26 3.10
CA GLY A 56 24.82 19.19 4.09
C GLY A 56 23.85 19.28 5.28
N GLU A 57 22.84 20.16 5.23
CA GLU A 57 21.80 20.19 6.26
C GLU A 57 20.78 19.05 6.05
N ARG A 58 20.32 18.46 7.16
CA ARG A 58 19.16 17.57 7.18
C ARG A 58 17.98 18.30 7.81
N ILE A 59 17.00 18.69 7.00
CA ILE A 59 15.87 19.51 7.43
C ILE A 59 14.60 18.69 7.49
N ALA A 60 13.87 18.80 8.61
CA ALA A 60 12.48 18.35 8.69
C ALA A 60 11.53 19.49 8.29
N LEU A 61 10.71 19.29 7.26
CA LEU A 61 9.65 20.22 6.88
C LEU A 61 8.30 19.72 7.40
N LEU A 62 7.76 20.40 8.39
CA LEU A 62 6.60 20.00 9.16
C LEU A 62 5.41 20.93 8.93
N GLY A 63 4.20 20.45 9.19
CA GLY A 63 2.99 21.26 9.17
C GLY A 63 1.74 20.43 8.93
N ALA A 64 0.58 20.95 9.33
CA ALA A 64 -0.70 20.30 9.07
C ALA A 64 -0.97 20.10 7.57
N ASN A 65 -1.90 19.20 7.24
CA ASN A 65 -2.36 19.04 5.86
C ASN A 65 -2.93 20.36 5.30
N GLY A 66 -2.52 20.72 4.08
CA GLY A 66 -2.89 21.98 3.44
C GLY A 66 -2.10 23.22 3.89
N SER A 67 -1.03 23.07 4.69
CA SER A 67 -0.21 24.22 5.13
C SER A 67 0.72 24.82 4.06
N GLY A 68 0.82 24.20 2.88
CA GLY A 68 1.65 24.66 1.76
C GLY A 68 2.95 23.87 1.52
N LYS A 69 3.23 22.81 2.29
CA LYS A 69 4.47 22.00 2.19
C LYS A 69 4.78 21.54 0.75
N SER A 70 3.87 20.80 0.12
CA SER A 70 4.08 20.30 -1.25
C SER A 70 4.16 21.44 -2.28
N THR A 71 3.48 22.56 -2.06
CA THR A 71 3.62 23.76 -2.90
C THR A 71 5.03 24.33 -2.80
N LEU A 72 5.57 24.46 -1.58
CA LEU A 72 6.95 24.89 -1.35
C LEU A 72 7.95 23.96 -2.05
N LEU A 73 7.80 22.64 -1.88
CA LEU A 73 8.68 21.66 -2.52
C LEU A 73 8.62 21.75 -4.06
N ARG A 74 7.44 21.96 -4.63
CA ARG A 74 7.28 22.12 -6.09
C ARG A 74 7.91 23.41 -6.61
N CYS A 75 7.88 24.51 -5.83
CA CYS A 75 8.65 25.72 -6.16
C CYS A 75 10.16 25.46 -6.10
N LEU A 76 10.64 24.65 -5.14
CA LEU A 76 12.06 24.30 -5.02
C LEU A 76 12.57 23.37 -6.14
N THR A 77 11.71 22.50 -6.67
CA THR A 77 12.08 21.59 -7.77
C THR A 77 11.92 22.20 -9.16
N GLY A 78 11.30 23.38 -9.26
CA GLY A 78 10.95 24.00 -10.54
C GLY A 78 9.73 23.35 -11.22
N LEU A 79 8.89 22.63 -10.47
CA LEU A 79 7.59 22.15 -10.98
C LEU A 79 6.50 23.22 -10.98
N LEU A 80 6.66 24.26 -10.15
CA LEU A 80 5.84 25.48 -10.18
C LEU A 80 6.75 26.66 -10.44
N SER A 81 6.24 27.69 -11.13
CA SER A 81 6.95 28.94 -11.38
C SER A 81 6.72 29.92 -10.23
N PRO A 82 7.59 29.99 -9.20
CA PRO A 82 7.50 31.04 -8.21
C PRO A 82 7.79 32.42 -8.85
N PRO A 83 7.37 33.52 -8.23
CA PRO A 83 7.71 34.85 -8.73
C PRO A 83 9.24 35.02 -8.90
N PRO A 84 9.71 35.67 -9.98
CA PRO A 84 11.14 35.81 -10.25
C PRO A 84 11.92 36.37 -9.06
N GLY A 85 13.10 35.78 -8.79
CA GLY A 85 14.00 36.24 -7.72
C GLY A 85 13.59 35.86 -6.29
N THR A 86 12.54 35.05 -6.10
CA THR A 86 12.10 34.61 -4.77
C THR A 86 12.78 33.35 -4.26
N VAL A 87 13.18 32.43 -5.16
CA VAL A 87 13.88 31.18 -4.86
C VAL A 87 15.21 31.18 -5.62
N HIS A 88 16.31 30.99 -4.90
CA HIS A 88 17.66 30.87 -5.46
C HIS A 88 18.29 29.56 -4.98
N ILE A 89 18.77 28.75 -5.92
CA ILE A 89 19.53 27.53 -5.62
C ILE A 89 20.95 27.74 -6.15
N HIS A 90 21.81 28.25 -5.27
CA HIS A 90 23.19 28.56 -5.59
C HIS A 90 23.98 27.26 -5.80
N GLY A 91 24.96 27.25 -6.70
CA GLY A 91 25.77 26.07 -7.01
C GLY A 91 25.15 25.09 -8.02
N LEU A 92 23.88 25.30 -8.41
CA LEU A 92 23.26 24.60 -9.54
C LEU A 92 23.02 25.60 -10.68
N SER A 93 23.50 25.31 -11.88
CA SER A 93 23.22 26.15 -13.05
C SER A 93 21.80 25.88 -13.55
N PRO A 94 20.85 26.86 -13.51
CA PRO A 94 19.69 26.79 -14.38
C PRO A 94 20.19 26.85 -15.83
N GLU A 95 19.72 25.95 -16.72
CA GLU A 95 19.95 26.19 -18.15
C GLU A 95 19.26 27.52 -18.51
N PRO A 96 19.93 28.42 -19.25
CA PRO A 96 19.27 29.61 -19.74
C PRO A 96 18.08 29.20 -20.62
N LEU A 97 16.89 29.77 -20.36
CA LEU A 97 15.80 29.72 -21.33
C LEU A 97 16.29 30.38 -22.61
N ASP A 98 16.14 29.69 -23.73
CA ASP A 98 16.23 30.33 -25.05
C ASP A 98 15.07 31.33 -25.14
N PRO A 99 15.32 32.65 -25.20
CA PRO A 99 14.25 33.65 -25.21
C PRO A 99 13.34 33.53 -26.44
N ALA A 100 13.73 32.77 -27.47
CA ALA A 100 12.91 32.48 -28.63
C ALA A 100 11.87 31.35 -28.42
N ARG A 101 11.87 30.70 -27.25
CA ARG A 101 10.95 29.60 -26.90
C ARG A 101 10.42 29.79 -25.48
N GLU A 102 9.57 30.79 -25.32
CA GLU A 102 8.65 30.91 -24.18
C GLU A 102 7.74 29.67 -24.13
N THR A 103 8.20 28.64 -23.44
CA THR A 103 7.30 27.77 -22.69
C THR A 103 7.46 28.20 -21.24
N ASP A 104 6.38 28.67 -20.61
CA ASP A 104 6.27 29.33 -19.28
C ASP A 104 6.77 28.52 -18.06
N ARG A 105 7.59 27.48 -18.26
CA ARG A 105 8.05 26.58 -17.22
C ARG A 105 9.44 26.97 -16.71
N PRO A 106 9.65 27.01 -15.39
CA PRO A 106 10.92 27.42 -14.83
C PRO A 106 11.95 26.31 -15.06
N PRO A 107 13.26 26.63 -15.05
CA PRO A 107 14.30 25.64 -15.27
C PRO A 107 14.29 24.58 -14.17
N ILE A 108 14.16 23.30 -14.55
CA ILE A 108 14.35 22.18 -13.62
C ILE A 108 15.80 22.20 -13.14
N HIS A 109 15.98 22.30 -11.82
CA HIS A 109 17.31 22.38 -11.22
C HIS A 109 18.03 21.02 -11.31
N ARG A 110 18.94 20.87 -12.28
CA ARG A 110 19.84 19.70 -12.37
C ARG A 110 20.60 19.58 -11.05
N GLY A 111 20.27 18.57 -10.23
CA GLY A 111 20.86 18.36 -8.91
C GLY A 111 19.87 18.35 -7.75
N VAL A 112 18.60 18.71 -7.98
CA VAL A 112 17.53 18.49 -6.99
C VAL A 112 16.76 17.23 -7.38
N GLY A 113 16.73 16.24 -6.50
CA GLY A 113 15.93 15.02 -6.65
C GLY A 113 14.76 15.05 -5.67
N MET A 114 13.57 14.66 -6.12
CA MET A 114 12.37 14.59 -5.26
C MET A 114 11.75 13.21 -5.31
N ILE A 115 11.50 12.64 -4.14
CA ILE A 115 10.71 11.44 -3.93
C ILE A 115 9.33 11.90 -3.46
N SER A 116 8.30 11.56 -4.21
CA SER A 116 6.91 11.95 -3.94
C SER A 116 6.27 11.06 -2.88
N GLN A 117 5.14 11.51 -2.35
CA GLN A 117 4.33 10.78 -1.37
C GLN A 117 3.79 9.44 -1.89
N ASP A 118 3.29 9.39 -3.14
CA ASP A 118 2.85 8.15 -3.76
C ASP A 118 3.93 7.60 -4.71
N PRO A 119 4.51 6.43 -4.42
CA PRO A 119 5.52 5.83 -5.29
C PRO A 119 4.92 5.42 -6.64
N ASP A 120 3.64 5.05 -6.69
CA ASP A 120 2.98 4.66 -7.91
C ASP A 120 3.06 5.84 -8.90
N GLU A 121 2.88 7.08 -8.45
CA GLU A 121 2.90 8.28 -9.29
C GLU A 121 4.27 8.57 -9.95
N GLN A 122 5.36 7.98 -9.43
CA GLN A 122 6.72 8.22 -9.93
C GLN A 122 7.30 7.08 -10.78
N ILE A 123 6.71 5.88 -10.73
CA ILE A 123 7.21 4.72 -11.46
C ILE A 123 6.82 4.86 -12.94
N VAL A 124 7.83 4.93 -13.80
CA VAL A 124 7.73 5.10 -15.26
C VAL A 124 8.22 3.87 -16.02
N GLY A 125 9.11 3.06 -15.44
CA GLY A 125 9.74 1.90 -16.06
C GLY A 125 8.86 0.66 -16.05
N ALA A 126 9.09 -0.24 -17.01
CA ALA A 126 8.32 -1.47 -17.16
C ALA A 126 8.83 -2.61 -16.25
N VAL A 127 10.11 -2.55 -15.86
CA VAL A 127 10.76 -3.40 -14.86
C VAL A 127 11.58 -2.54 -13.89
N VAL A 128 11.86 -3.06 -12.69
CA VAL A 128 12.59 -2.33 -11.63
C VAL A 128 13.90 -1.71 -12.14
N GLU A 129 14.74 -2.47 -12.83
CA GLU A 129 16.04 -1.97 -13.34
C GLU A 129 15.88 -0.83 -14.36
N GLU A 130 14.85 -0.89 -15.19
CA GLU A 130 14.61 0.12 -16.23
C GLU A 130 14.07 1.42 -15.64
N ASP A 131 13.25 1.33 -14.58
CA ASP A 131 12.78 2.51 -13.85
C ASP A 131 13.95 3.25 -13.19
N ILE A 132 14.83 2.52 -12.51
CA ILE A 132 16.02 3.09 -11.86
C ILE A 132 16.96 3.70 -12.90
N ALA A 133 17.11 3.08 -14.06
CA ALA A 133 17.95 3.57 -15.15
C ALA A 133 17.40 4.83 -15.84
N TYR A 134 16.11 5.15 -15.67
CA TYR A 134 15.43 6.23 -16.40
C TYR A 134 16.09 7.60 -16.14
N GLY A 135 16.22 8.00 -14.87
CA GLY A 135 16.85 9.27 -14.49
C GLY A 135 18.32 9.38 -14.93
N PRO A 136 19.19 8.40 -14.61
CA PRO A 136 20.58 8.34 -15.08
C PRO A 136 20.75 8.47 -16.60
N ARG A 137 19.86 7.86 -17.40
CA ARG A 137 19.89 8.00 -18.87
C ARG A 137 19.51 9.41 -19.32
N ASN A 138 18.55 10.04 -18.66
CA ASN A 138 18.13 11.42 -18.95
C ASN A 138 19.18 12.47 -18.54
N LEU A 139 20.10 12.10 -17.65
CA LEU A 139 21.32 12.86 -17.35
C LEU A 139 22.39 12.74 -18.46
N GLY A 140 22.19 11.86 -19.45
CA GLY A 140 23.13 11.64 -20.55
C GLY A 140 24.35 10.80 -20.16
N LEU A 141 24.26 10.00 -19.09
CA LEU A 141 25.36 9.16 -18.63
C LEU A 141 25.63 7.98 -19.57
N ALA A 142 26.88 7.54 -19.65
CA ALA A 142 27.26 6.36 -20.43
C ALA A 142 26.61 5.09 -19.85
N GLU A 143 26.24 4.11 -20.69
CA GLU A 143 25.54 2.89 -20.24
C GLU A 143 26.32 2.08 -19.18
N ALA A 144 27.66 2.11 -19.19
CA ALA A 144 28.46 1.49 -18.14
C ALA A 144 28.25 2.17 -16.78
N GLU A 145 28.17 3.50 -16.77
CA GLU A 145 27.90 4.28 -15.57
C GLU A 145 26.44 4.12 -15.11
N VAL A 146 25.48 4.12 -16.05
CA VAL A 146 24.08 3.83 -15.76
C VAL A 146 23.95 2.47 -15.05
N ARG A 147 24.55 1.41 -15.59
CA ARG A 147 24.53 0.07 -14.96
C ARG A 147 25.14 0.08 -13.57
N ARG A 148 26.26 0.77 -13.36
CA ARG A 148 26.92 0.90 -12.05
C ARG A 148 26.02 1.57 -11.03
N ARG A 149 25.37 2.69 -11.40
CA ARG A 149 24.46 3.42 -10.51
C ARG A 149 23.19 2.64 -10.20
N VAL A 150 22.63 1.96 -11.20
CA VAL A 150 21.46 1.09 -11.03
C VAL A 150 21.78 -0.02 -10.04
N GLN A 151 22.91 -0.71 -10.20
CA GLN A 151 23.34 -1.76 -9.27
C GLN A 151 23.52 -1.21 -7.85
N SER A 152 24.22 -0.09 -7.71
CA SER A 152 24.44 0.56 -6.42
C SER A 152 23.13 0.93 -5.73
N ALA A 153 22.17 1.48 -6.48
CA ALA A 153 20.85 1.84 -5.96
C ALA A 153 20.04 0.61 -5.54
N LEU A 154 20.04 -0.46 -6.34
CA LEU A 154 19.39 -1.75 -6.02
C LEU A 154 19.93 -2.36 -4.73
N ASP A 155 21.24 -2.30 -4.53
CA ASP A 155 21.91 -2.83 -3.33
C ASP A 155 21.56 -1.99 -2.09
N LEU A 156 21.59 -0.66 -2.20
CA LEU A 156 21.25 0.26 -1.11
C LEU A 156 19.84 -0.01 -0.56
N VAL A 157 18.85 -0.15 -1.43
CA VAL A 157 17.45 -0.38 -1.01
C VAL A 157 17.07 -1.86 -0.88
N GLY A 158 17.98 -2.80 -1.19
CA GLY A 158 17.73 -4.23 -1.07
C GLY A 158 16.70 -4.79 -2.07
N LEU A 159 16.77 -4.35 -3.34
CA LEU A 159 15.88 -4.78 -4.43
C LEU A 159 16.57 -5.63 -5.51
N GLU A 160 17.83 -6.02 -5.34
CA GLU A 160 18.62 -6.73 -6.37
C GLU A 160 17.91 -7.99 -6.93
N LYS A 161 17.31 -8.81 -6.05
CA LYS A 161 16.57 -10.02 -6.45
C LYS A 161 15.32 -9.73 -7.29
N LEU A 162 14.85 -8.49 -7.30
CA LEU A 162 13.62 -8.06 -7.97
C LEU A 162 13.90 -7.19 -9.20
N LYS A 163 15.15 -7.03 -9.64
CA LYS A 163 15.53 -6.12 -10.74
C LYS A 163 14.76 -6.33 -12.05
N ALA A 164 14.42 -7.57 -12.38
CA ALA A 164 13.67 -7.93 -13.59
C ALA A 164 12.15 -8.03 -13.37
N ARG A 165 11.67 -7.71 -12.16
CA ARG A 165 10.25 -7.81 -11.81
C ARG A 165 9.49 -6.59 -12.34
N PRO A 166 8.31 -6.76 -12.93
CA PRO A 166 7.46 -5.62 -13.26
C PRO A 166 6.92 -4.93 -11.99
N PRO A 167 6.90 -3.59 -11.91
CA PRO A 167 6.52 -2.86 -10.69
C PRO A 167 5.12 -3.19 -10.16
N GLN A 168 4.17 -3.55 -11.03
CA GLN A 168 2.81 -3.93 -10.62
C GLN A 168 2.75 -5.20 -9.74
N PHE A 169 3.82 -6.01 -9.74
CA PHE A 169 3.92 -7.21 -8.90
C PHE A 169 4.72 -6.97 -7.61
N LEU A 170 5.21 -5.75 -7.38
CA LEU A 170 5.86 -5.38 -6.13
C LEU A 170 4.80 -5.05 -5.07
N SER A 171 5.10 -5.31 -3.81
CA SER A 171 4.36 -4.77 -2.67
C SER A 171 4.49 -3.25 -2.58
N GLY A 172 3.60 -2.57 -1.85
CA GLY A 172 3.67 -1.10 -1.67
C GLY A 172 5.02 -0.63 -1.12
N GLY A 173 5.55 -1.31 -0.09
CA GLY A 173 6.87 -1.00 0.46
C GLY A 173 8.03 -1.25 -0.52
N GLU A 174 7.94 -2.27 -1.37
CA GLU A 174 8.91 -2.48 -2.46
C GLU A 174 8.83 -1.39 -3.54
N ARG A 175 7.62 -0.92 -3.89
CA ARG A 175 7.43 0.21 -4.80
C ARG A 175 7.98 1.52 -4.22
N GLN A 176 7.81 1.74 -2.92
CA GLN A 176 8.42 2.87 -2.22
C GLN A 176 9.94 2.84 -2.31
N ARG A 177 10.54 1.67 -2.04
CA ARG A 177 12.00 1.47 -2.18
C ARG A 177 12.49 1.66 -3.62
N LEU A 178 11.70 1.26 -4.62
CA LEU A 178 11.99 1.51 -6.03
C LEU A 178 12.00 3.01 -6.35
N ALA A 179 10.98 3.75 -5.89
CA ALA A 179 10.91 5.21 -6.09
C ALA A 179 12.12 5.92 -5.46
N ILE A 180 12.51 5.52 -4.24
CA ILE A 180 13.72 6.02 -3.57
C ILE A 180 14.97 5.69 -4.40
N ALA A 181 15.15 4.43 -4.82
CA ALA A 181 16.31 3.99 -5.60
C ALA A 181 16.46 4.73 -6.94
N ALA A 182 15.35 4.98 -7.64
CA ALA A 182 15.35 5.67 -8.91
C ALA A 182 15.84 7.13 -8.79
N VAL A 183 15.52 7.81 -7.69
CA VAL A 183 16.02 9.17 -7.41
C VAL A 183 17.48 9.12 -6.92
N LEU A 184 17.83 8.18 -6.04
CA LEU A 184 19.22 8.02 -5.58
C LEU A 184 20.19 7.73 -6.72
N ALA A 185 19.78 6.96 -7.73
CA ALA A 185 20.61 6.68 -8.91
C ALA A 185 20.96 7.94 -9.72
N MET A 186 20.16 9.01 -9.61
CA MET A 186 20.47 10.30 -10.23
C MET A 186 21.62 11.04 -9.53
N ASP A 187 21.98 10.65 -8.31
CA ASP A 187 22.94 11.33 -7.42
C ASP A 187 22.63 12.83 -7.23
N PRO A 188 21.48 13.18 -6.63
CA PRO A 188 21.13 14.58 -6.41
C PRO A 188 22.01 15.22 -5.33
N ALA A 189 22.34 16.50 -5.50
CA ALA A 189 22.97 17.33 -4.47
C ALA A 189 21.99 17.71 -3.35
N VAL A 190 20.71 17.89 -3.71
CA VAL A 190 19.61 18.12 -2.77
C VAL A 190 18.58 17.01 -2.95
N LEU A 191 18.32 16.24 -1.90
CA LEU A 191 17.31 15.20 -1.88
C LEU A 191 16.09 15.67 -1.10
N ILE A 192 14.94 15.72 -1.75
CA ILE A 192 13.64 16.03 -1.15
C ILE A 192 12.85 14.73 -0.98
N LEU A 193 12.34 14.47 0.22
CA LEU A 193 11.44 13.37 0.52
C LEU A 193 10.10 13.92 0.98
N ASP A 194 9.05 13.78 0.17
CA ASP A 194 7.68 14.18 0.54
C ASP A 194 6.96 12.99 1.19
N GLU A 195 7.07 12.81 2.51
CA GLU A 195 6.48 11.69 3.28
C GLU A 195 6.87 10.27 2.81
N ALA A 196 8.02 10.16 2.13
CA ALA A 196 8.44 8.95 1.44
C ALA A 196 8.81 7.76 2.35
N THR A 197 8.86 7.93 3.67
CA THR A 197 9.17 6.85 4.63
C THR A 197 7.91 6.21 5.23
N SER A 198 6.74 6.79 5.00
CA SER A 198 5.49 6.43 5.67
C SER A 198 4.99 5.01 5.36
N MET A 199 5.22 4.49 4.15
CA MET A 199 4.77 3.16 3.70
C MET A 199 5.78 2.02 3.96
N LEU A 200 6.90 2.32 4.62
CA LEU A 200 7.93 1.34 4.96
C LEU A 200 7.69 0.76 6.35
N ASP A 201 7.98 -0.53 6.54
CA ASP A 201 8.03 -1.12 7.89
C ASP A 201 9.26 -0.61 8.67
N GLY A 202 9.29 -0.82 10.00
CA GLY A 202 10.32 -0.26 10.88
C GLY A 202 11.75 -0.59 10.45
N LEU A 203 12.01 -1.84 10.05
CA LEU A 203 13.33 -2.28 9.61
C LEU A 203 13.78 -1.57 8.33
N HIS A 204 12.89 -1.42 7.34
CA HIS A 204 13.21 -0.67 6.13
C HIS A 204 13.29 0.84 6.38
N GLN A 205 12.50 1.41 7.31
CA GLN A 205 12.60 2.81 7.74
C GLN A 205 14.00 3.10 8.31
N GLU A 206 14.51 2.25 9.21
CA GLU A 206 15.87 2.40 9.76
C GLU A 206 16.95 2.32 8.68
N ARG A 207 16.82 1.39 7.73
CA ARG A 207 17.76 1.29 6.60
C ARG A 207 17.79 2.56 5.76
N ILE A 208 16.62 3.11 5.43
CA ILE A 208 16.53 4.38 4.69
C ILE A 208 17.11 5.53 5.51
N ASP A 209 16.83 5.60 6.81
CA ASP A 209 17.39 6.63 7.70
C ASP A 209 18.92 6.58 7.73
N GLY A 210 19.52 5.38 7.79
CA GLY A 210 20.96 5.19 7.68
C GLY A 210 21.54 5.67 6.34
N ILE A 211 20.82 5.46 5.23
CA ILE A 211 21.20 6.01 3.91
C ILE A 211 21.15 7.54 3.93
N LEU A 212 20.10 8.15 4.48
CA LEU A 212 19.97 9.61 4.58
C LEU A 212 21.08 10.22 5.42
N ALA A 213 21.41 9.61 6.56
CA ALA A 213 22.52 10.05 7.41
C ALA A 213 23.87 9.97 6.68
N ALA A 214 24.12 8.90 5.93
CA ALA A 214 25.34 8.75 5.14
C ALA A 214 25.43 9.77 3.99
N LEU A 215 24.31 10.10 3.33
CA LEU A 215 24.27 11.16 2.30
C LEU A 215 24.61 12.53 2.88
N VAL A 216 24.06 12.84 4.06
CA VAL A 216 24.35 14.08 4.78
C VAL A 216 25.82 14.18 5.16
N GLN A 217 26.42 13.09 5.65
CA GLN A 217 27.87 13.02 5.93
C GLN A 217 28.74 13.22 4.67
N GLN A 218 28.22 12.89 3.49
CA GLN A 218 28.87 13.16 2.20
C GLN A 218 28.63 14.59 1.67
N GLY A 219 28.00 15.46 2.46
CA GLY A 219 27.73 16.87 2.12
C GLY A 219 26.50 17.08 1.24
N ARG A 220 25.61 16.10 1.12
CA ARG A 220 24.32 16.25 0.43
C ARG A 220 23.28 16.87 1.36
N THR A 221 22.47 17.78 0.84
CA THR A 221 21.37 18.37 1.60
C THR A 221 20.13 17.49 1.50
N VAL A 222 19.46 17.24 2.62
CA VAL A 222 18.22 16.43 2.69
C VAL A 222 17.09 17.27 3.26
N ILE A 223 15.97 17.38 2.55
CA ILE A 223 14.74 18.00 3.02
C ILE A 223 13.69 16.90 3.13
N GLN A 224 13.31 16.54 4.35
CA GLN A 224 12.34 15.48 4.63
C GLN A 224 11.04 16.11 5.15
N VAL A 225 9.96 15.99 4.39
CA VAL A 225 8.61 16.22 4.89
C VAL A 225 8.20 15.00 5.69
N THR A 226 7.78 15.22 6.92
CA THR A 226 7.26 14.16 7.79
C THR A 226 6.16 14.73 8.69
N HIS A 227 5.28 13.85 9.14
CA HIS A 227 4.28 14.14 10.16
C HIS A 227 4.67 13.57 11.53
N ARG A 228 5.75 12.78 11.59
CA ARG A 228 6.23 12.12 12.80
C ARG A 228 7.32 12.97 13.43
N LEU A 229 7.06 13.48 14.64
CA LEU A 229 8.04 14.30 15.36
C LEU A 229 9.31 13.51 15.68
N GLU A 230 9.20 12.19 15.87
CA GLU A 230 10.33 11.29 16.09
C GLU A 230 11.30 11.24 14.90
N GLU A 231 10.81 11.37 13.67
CA GLU A 231 11.67 11.50 12.48
C GLU A 231 12.29 12.89 12.41
N ALA A 232 11.54 13.92 12.79
CA ALA A 232 12.04 15.30 12.83
C ALA A 232 13.19 15.47 13.83
N LEU A 233 13.15 14.76 14.96
CA LEU A 233 14.21 14.77 15.97
C LEU A 233 15.53 14.16 15.49
N ARG A 234 15.54 13.43 14.36
CA ARG A 234 16.76 12.92 13.70
C ARG A 234 17.37 13.93 12.71
N CYS A 235 16.71 15.05 12.49
CA CYS A 235 17.15 16.13 11.61
C CYS A 235 17.98 17.15 12.38
N THR A 236 18.83 17.90 11.70
CA THR A 236 19.66 18.96 12.33
C THR A 236 18.87 20.25 12.58
N ARG A 237 17.75 20.43 11.89
CA ARG A 237 16.90 21.63 11.93
C ARG A 237 15.49 21.27 11.47
N CYS A 238 14.46 21.95 11.97
CA CYS A 238 13.10 21.80 11.48
C CYS A 238 12.45 23.14 11.13
N LEU A 239 11.58 23.08 10.12
CA LEU A 239 10.79 24.20 9.60
C LEU A 239 9.32 23.85 9.74
N VAL A 240 8.51 24.69 10.37
CA VAL A 240 7.05 24.48 10.48
C VAL A 240 6.31 25.45 9.59
N LEU A 241 5.51 24.91 8.67
CA LEU A 241 4.55 25.65 7.87
C LEU A 241 3.15 25.56 8.49
N SER A 242 2.51 26.71 8.66
CA SER A 242 1.11 26.81 9.05
C SER A 242 0.41 27.89 8.22
N ALA A 243 -0.74 27.56 7.62
CA ALA A 243 -1.52 28.48 6.78
C ALA A 243 -0.71 29.24 5.71
N GLY A 244 0.27 28.57 5.09
CA GLY A 244 1.13 29.15 4.06
C GLY A 244 2.26 30.03 4.59
N GLN A 245 2.49 30.10 5.90
CA GLN A 245 3.56 30.87 6.54
C GLN A 245 4.53 29.97 7.29
N LEU A 246 5.80 30.36 7.34
CA LEU A 246 6.82 29.73 8.18
C LEU A 246 6.66 30.26 9.61
N VAL A 247 6.22 29.40 10.53
CA VAL A 247 5.92 29.76 11.93
C VAL A 247 6.97 29.32 12.93
N PHE A 248 7.86 28.39 12.54
CA PHE A 248 8.99 27.93 13.34
C PHE A 248 10.16 27.57 12.42
N ASP A 249 11.37 27.89 12.88
CA ASP A 249 12.62 27.57 12.22
C ASP A 249 13.72 27.45 13.29
N GLY A 250 14.17 26.24 13.60
CA GLY A 250 15.10 26.01 14.71
C GLY A 250 15.40 24.55 14.99
N ASP A 251 15.88 24.28 16.19
CA ASP A 251 16.20 22.93 16.66
C ASP A 251 14.90 22.10 16.84
N PRO A 252 14.86 20.82 16.41
CA PRO A 252 13.72 19.94 16.64
C PRO A 252 13.32 19.77 18.11
N TRP A 253 14.25 19.82 19.06
CA TRP A 253 13.96 19.73 20.50
C TRP A 253 13.26 20.99 21.03
N ASP A 254 13.61 22.16 20.50
CA ASP A 254 12.92 23.42 20.82
C ASP A 254 11.46 23.39 20.32
N LEU A 255 11.21 22.77 19.15
CA LEU A 255 9.86 22.57 18.63
C LEU A 255 9.01 21.70 19.57
N VAL A 256 9.56 20.59 20.08
CA VAL A 256 8.85 19.68 20.99
C VAL A 256 8.40 20.39 22.27
N GLY A 257 9.24 21.29 22.80
CA GLY A 257 8.93 22.11 23.97
C GLY A 257 7.99 23.28 23.68
N HIS A 258 7.72 23.59 22.40
CA HIS A 258 7.03 24.80 22.02
C HIS A 258 5.55 24.81 22.44
N PRO A 259 5.04 25.89 23.07
CA PRO A 259 3.65 25.97 23.54
C PRO A 259 2.61 25.75 22.43
N SER A 260 2.89 26.22 21.20
CA SER A 260 1.98 26.14 20.06
C SER A 260 2.07 24.82 19.26
N LEU A 261 2.83 23.81 19.73
CA LEU A 261 3.00 22.52 19.04
C LEU A 261 1.64 21.91 18.64
N TYR A 262 0.69 21.90 19.56
CA TYR A 262 -0.64 21.35 19.35
C TYR A 262 -1.51 22.22 18.44
N ASP A 263 -1.34 23.54 18.49
CA ASP A 263 -2.06 24.51 17.66
C ASP A 263 -1.65 24.39 16.19
N TRP A 264 -0.39 24.08 15.93
CA TRP A 264 0.13 23.77 14.60
C TRP A 264 -0.25 22.38 14.08
N GLY A 265 -0.97 21.59 14.88
CA GLY A 265 -1.54 20.31 14.46
C GLY A 265 -0.67 19.09 14.73
N PHE A 266 0.43 19.25 15.46
CA PHE A 266 1.26 18.12 15.85
C PHE A 266 0.71 17.43 17.09
N ARG A 267 0.97 16.12 17.17
CA ARG A 267 0.77 15.31 18.37
C ARG A 267 2.05 14.50 18.59
N PRO A 268 2.65 14.55 19.78
CA PRO A 268 3.79 13.70 20.09
C PRO A 268 3.38 12.23 20.04
N GLY A 269 4.20 11.38 19.43
CA GLY A 269 3.99 9.94 19.49
C GLY A 269 4.27 9.39 20.89
N HIS A 270 4.16 8.07 21.04
CA HIS A 270 4.23 7.42 22.35
C HIS A 270 5.56 7.66 23.07
N ALA A 271 6.69 7.50 22.39
CA ALA A 271 8.02 7.70 22.98
C ALA A 271 8.21 9.13 23.48
N LEU A 272 7.87 10.12 22.65
CA LEU A 272 8.00 11.54 22.99
C LEU A 272 7.03 11.95 24.10
N SER A 273 5.80 11.46 24.04
CA SER A 273 4.81 11.65 25.11
C SER A 273 5.29 11.09 26.44
N MET A 274 6.02 9.97 26.40
CA MET A 274 6.59 9.38 27.60
C MET A 274 7.73 10.21 28.16
N VAL A 275 8.68 10.65 27.34
CA VAL A 275 9.75 11.57 27.76
C VAL A 275 9.16 12.82 28.41
N ARG A 276 8.13 13.42 27.82
CA ARG A 276 7.43 14.57 28.42
C ARG A 276 6.74 14.24 29.74
N SER A 277 6.21 13.03 29.88
CA SER A 277 5.60 12.57 31.12
C SER A 277 6.65 12.39 32.22
N LEU A 278 7.81 11.83 31.89
CA LEU A 278 8.96 11.73 32.80
C LEU A 278 9.46 13.11 33.22
N GLN A 279 9.57 14.08 32.30
CA GLN A 279 9.95 15.47 32.61
C GLN A 279 8.99 16.15 33.60
N ARG A 280 7.69 15.81 33.59
CA ARG A 280 6.71 16.31 34.55
C ARG A 280 6.84 15.64 35.91
N LEU A 281 7.12 14.34 35.94
CA LEU A 281 7.31 13.58 37.17
C LEU A 281 8.62 13.96 37.87
N PHE A 282 9.70 14.16 37.10
CA PHE A 282 11.05 14.50 37.56
C PHE A 282 11.51 15.86 36.98
N PRO A 283 11.22 16.99 37.67
CA PRO A 283 11.69 18.31 37.24
C PRO A 283 13.21 18.34 37.29
N GLY A 284 13.84 18.53 36.13
CA GLY A 284 15.30 18.43 35.97
C GLY A 284 15.72 17.32 35.01
N PHE A 285 14.86 16.30 34.80
CA PHE A 285 15.11 15.28 33.80
C PHE A 285 15.13 15.90 32.39
N SER A 286 16.21 15.66 31.65
CA SER A 286 16.37 16.10 30.27
C SER A 286 17.08 15.03 29.47
N THR A 287 16.67 14.83 28.22
CA THR A 287 17.32 13.93 27.26
C THR A 287 17.38 14.61 25.90
N SER A 288 18.46 14.37 25.16
CA SER A 288 18.64 14.79 23.77
C SER A 288 18.40 13.64 22.78
N SER A 289 17.88 12.51 23.26
CA SER A 289 17.62 11.30 22.47
C SER A 289 16.32 10.64 22.89
N LEU A 290 15.63 10.04 21.91
CA LEU A 290 14.47 9.17 22.14
C LEU A 290 14.86 7.69 22.13
N ALA A 291 16.15 7.32 22.08
CA ALA A 291 16.53 5.91 22.18
C ALA A 291 16.16 5.37 23.57
N PRO A 292 15.54 4.18 23.67
CA PRO A 292 15.15 3.59 24.96
C PRO A 292 16.31 3.54 25.97
N SER A 293 17.51 3.18 25.51
CA SER A 293 18.72 3.12 26.33
C SER A 293 19.10 4.48 26.90
N ASP A 294 19.11 5.53 26.07
CA ASP A 294 19.53 6.88 26.48
C ASP A 294 18.54 7.48 27.48
N VAL A 295 17.25 7.27 27.24
CA VAL A 295 16.19 7.69 28.17
C VAL A 295 16.30 6.93 29.50
N ALA A 296 16.57 5.62 29.46
CA ALA A 296 16.76 4.82 30.66
C ALA A 296 17.97 5.29 31.46
N HIS A 297 19.13 5.47 30.80
CA HIS A 297 20.34 5.98 31.43
C HIS A 297 20.18 7.39 32.03
N ALA A 298 19.44 8.28 31.35
CA ALA A 298 19.15 9.61 31.87
C ALA A 298 18.19 9.60 33.07
N LEU A 299 17.34 8.56 33.19
CA LEU A 299 16.35 8.44 34.27
C LEU A 299 16.95 7.85 35.54
N VAL A 300 17.90 6.92 35.41
CA VAL A 300 18.54 6.21 36.53
C VAL A 300 18.92 7.10 37.72
N PRO A 301 19.61 8.25 37.55
CA PRO A 301 20.03 9.08 38.70
C PRO A 301 18.88 9.58 39.56
N TYR A 302 17.68 9.70 38.98
CA TYR A 302 16.46 10.12 39.68
C TYR A 302 15.74 8.98 40.39
N LEU A 303 16.02 7.73 39.99
CA LEU A 303 15.47 6.53 40.64
C LEU A 303 16.28 6.15 41.88
N ASP A 304 17.57 6.44 41.88
CA ASP A 304 18.45 6.24 43.05
C ASP A 304 18.21 7.29 44.16
N ASP A 305 17.59 8.43 43.83
CA ASP A 305 17.22 9.47 44.79
C ASP A 305 15.84 9.17 45.41
N VAL A 306 15.85 8.74 46.67
CA VAL A 306 14.66 8.37 47.46
C VAL A 306 13.65 9.53 47.59
N GLU A 307 14.13 10.78 47.68
CA GLU A 307 13.27 11.96 47.83
C GLU A 307 12.64 12.35 46.48
N ALA A 308 13.42 12.32 45.40
CA ALA A 308 12.90 12.53 44.05
C ALA A 308 11.89 11.45 43.66
N TRP A 309 12.19 10.19 43.97
CA TRP A 309 11.32 9.05 43.69
C TRP A 309 10.02 9.09 44.48
N SER A 310 10.08 9.36 45.79
CA SER A 310 8.87 9.48 46.62
C SER A 310 7.98 10.65 46.18
N THR A 311 8.57 11.78 45.80
CA THR A 311 7.87 12.94 45.23
C THR A 311 7.19 12.60 43.89
N ALA A 312 7.90 11.90 43.00
CA ALA A 312 7.35 11.45 41.72
C ALA A 312 6.17 10.48 41.93
N ARG A 313 6.29 9.55 42.89
CA ARG A 313 5.22 8.61 43.26
C ARG A 313 3.99 9.32 43.81
N GLU A 314 4.17 10.38 44.62
CA GLU A 314 3.05 11.20 45.09
C GLU A 314 2.36 11.93 43.93
N ARG A 315 3.13 12.57 43.05
CA ARG A 315 2.59 13.23 41.84
C ARG A 315 1.82 12.26 40.94
N TRP A 316 2.34 11.05 40.80
CA TRP A 316 1.68 9.98 40.07
C TRP A 316 0.35 9.55 40.70
N SER A 317 0.34 9.31 42.02
CA SER A 317 -0.87 8.93 42.75
C SER A 317 -1.97 9.98 42.61
N ARG A 318 -1.61 11.27 42.70
CA ARG A 318 -2.53 12.40 42.47
C ARG A 318 -3.07 12.40 41.04
N PHE A 319 -2.19 12.24 40.04
CA PHE A 319 -2.61 12.18 38.64
C PHE A 319 -3.66 11.08 38.42
N ARG A 320 -3.42 9.86 38.94
CA ARG A 320 -4.31 8.69 38.80
C ARG A 320 -5.68 8.87 39.49
N SER A 321 -5.75 9.68 40.54
CA SER A 321 -6.96 9.90 41.35
C SER A 321 -7.92 10.99 40.83
N THR A 322 -7.64 11.62 39.68
CA THR A 322 -8.45 12.73 39.15
C THR A 322 -9.79 12.21 38.55
N PRO A 323 -10.97 12.75 38.92
CA PRO A 323 -12.27 12.31 38.38
C PRO A 323 -12.35 12.52 36.85
N GLY A 324 -12.80 11.52 36.10
CA GLY A 324 -12.86 11.54 34.63
C GLY A 324 -11.72 10.80 33.90
N LYS A 325 -10.75 10.25 34.65
CA LYS A 325 -9.61 9.48 34.14
C LYS A 325 -9.58 8.06 34.73
N GLU A 326 -10.70 7.36 34.72
CA GLU A 326 -10.64 5.90 34.81
C GLU A 326 -9.78 5.41 33.64
N SER A 327 -8.83 4.51 33.92
CA SER A 327 -7.98 3.92 32.89
C SER A 327 -8.85 3.18 31.87
N LEU A 328 -9.19 3.84 30.77
CA LEU A 328 -9.86 3.23 29.62
C LEU A 328 -8.83 2.39 28.83
N SER A 329 -8.28 1.36 29.48
CA SER A 329 -7.91 0.17 28.72
C SER A 329 -9.14 -0.23 27.93
N PHE A 330 -8.99 -0.58 26.64
CA PHE A 330 -10.05 -1.26 25.88
C PHE A 330 -10.69 -2.29 26.82
N SER A 331 -11.96 -2.05 27.12
CA SER A 331 -12.68 -2.58 28.28
C SER A 331 -12.23 -3.98 28.69
N LYS A 332 -11.71 -4.15 29.92
CA LYS A 332 -11.75 -5.44 30.62
C LYS A 332 -13.22 -5.85 30.76
N LYS A 333 -13.77 -6.55 29.75
CA LYS A 333 -14.99 -7.33 29.96
C LYS A 333 -14.64 -8.37 31.01
N GLY A 334 -15.39 -8.37 32.11
CA GLY A 334 -15.37 -9.43 33.11
C GLY A 334 -15.60 -10.80 32.48
N PRO A 335 -15.37 -11.89 33.24
CA PRO A 335 -15.47 -13.25 32.74
C PRO A 335 -16.78 -13.45 31.97
N LEU A 336 -16.65 -13.91 30.73
CA LEU A 336 -17.75 -14.27 29.84
C LEU A 336 -18.75 -15.12 30.64
N SER A 337 -20.02 -14.71 30.66
CA SER A 337 -21.12 -15.53 31.15
C SER A 337 -21.05 -16.93 30.56
N GLU A 338 -21.43 -17.96 31.32
CA GLU A 338 -21.30 -19.41 31.04
C GLU A 338 -21.82 -19.92 29.68
N ASN A 339 -22.47 -19.08 28.87
CA ASN A 339 -22.67 -19.33 27.44
C ASN A 339 -21.60 -18.59 26.63
N ILE A 340 -20.49 -19.26 26.30
CA ILE A 340 -19.47 -18.72 25.38
C ILE A 340 -20.17 -18.46 24.02
N PRO A 341 -20.32 -17.20 23.59
CA PRO A 341 -20.98 -16.91 22.31
C PRO A 341 -20.17 -17.53 21.16
N SER A 342 -20.86 -18.06 20.15
CA SER A 342 -20.18 -18.57 18.95
C SER A 342 -19.32 -17.48 18.30
N PRO A 343 -18.13 -17.78 17.77
CA PRO A 343 -17.28 -16.79 17.13
C PRO A 343 -18.01 -16.14 15.95
N CYS A 344 -17.92 -14.81 15.86
CA CYS A 344 -18.50 -14.08 14.73
C CYS A 344 -17.64 -14.20 13.46
N VAL A 345 -16.35 -14.50 13.62
CA VAL A 345 -15.41 -14.83 12.55
C VAL A 345 -14.68 -16.10 12.96
N GLU A 346 -14.74 -17.11 12.12
CA GLU A 346 -14.04 -18.37 12.29
C GLU A 346 -13.31 -18.71 10.99
N VAL A 347 -11.98 -18.81 11.06
CA VAL A 347 -11.10 -19.12 9.96
C VAL A 347 -10.33 -20.38 10.31
N GLN A 348 -10.35 -21.38 9.43
CA GLN A 348 -9.60 -22.63 9.61
C GLN A 348 -8.81 -22.95 8.34
N HIS A 349 -7.50 -23.06 8.48
CA HIS A 349 -6.56 -23.46 7.41
C HIS A 349 -6.71 -22.63 6.11
N LEU A 350 -7.01 -21.34 6.23
CA LEU A 350 -7.25 -20.46 5.09
C LEU A 350 -5.98 -20.30 4.26
N GLY A 351 -6.07 -20.65 2.98
CA GLY A 351 -5.02 -20.41 2.00
C GLY A 351 -5.55 -19.70 0.77
N HIS A 352 -4.69 -18.86 0.19
CA HIS A 352 -4.99 -18.11 -1.02
C HIS A 352 -3.74 -17.92 -1.86
N HIS A 353 -3.87 -18.13 -3.17
CA HIS A 353 -2.79 -17.95 -4.14
C HIS A 353 -3.22 -16.93 -5.18
N TYR A 354 -2.40 -15.89 -5.34
CA TYR A 354 -2.60 -14.92 -6.41
C TYR A 354 -1.97 -15.43 -7.71
N GLY A 355 -2.64 -15.18 -8.83
CA GLY A 355 -2.10 -15.47 -10.15
C GLY A 355 -1.83 -16.96 -10.40
N GLU A 356 -2.65 -17.85 -9.84
CA GLU A 356 -2.52 -19.29 -10.09
C GLU A 356 -2.43 -19.59 -11.58
N GLY A 357 -1.43 -20.40 -11.96
CA GLY A 357 -1.17 -20.75 -13.35
C GLY A 357 -0.36 -19.74 -14.14
N THR A 358 0.04 -18.62 -13.52
CA THR A 358 1.02 -17.66 -14.07
C THR A 358 2.39 -17.85 -13.42
N PRO A 359 3.48 -17.38 -14.05
CA PRO A 359 4.82 -17.49 -13.47
C PRO A 359 5.07 -16.55 -12.28
N PHE A 360 4.18 -15.58 -12.09
CA PHE A 360 4.20 -14.66 -10.95
C PHE A 360 3.26 -15.14 -9.83
N ALA A 361 2.83 -16.40 -9.86
CA ALA A 361 1.99 -16.98 -8.84
C ALA A 361 2.65 -16.81 -7.46
N THR A 362 1.92 -16.18 -6.54
CA THR A 362 2.43 -15.87 -5.20
C THR A 362 1.43 -16.36 -4.18
N ALA A 363 1.90 -17.14 -3.19
CA ALA A 363 1.07 -17.52 -2.05
C ALA A 363 0.79 -16.27 -1.22
N GLY A 364 -0.47 -15.81 -1.21
CA GLY A 364 -0.89 -14.64 -0.46
C GLY A 364 -1.22 -14.97 1.00
N LEU A 365 -1.81 -16.14 1.23
CA LEU A 365 -2.06 -16.70 2.57
C LEU A 365 -1.77 -18.19 2.56
N VAL A 366 -1.21 -18.68 3.65
CA VAL A 366 -0.86 -20.09 3.85
C VAL A 366 -1.32 -20.51 5.23
N ASP A 367 -2.36 -21.34 5.26
CA ASP A 367 -2.77 -22.06 6.47
C ASP A 367 -3.09 -21.16 7.69
N CYS A 368 -3.82 -20.07 7.48
CA CYS A 368 -4.20 -19.16 8.55
C CYS A 368 -5.44 -19.67 9.30
N SER A 369 -5.37 -19.71 10.64
CA SER A 369 -6.51 -20.06 11.50
C SER A 369 -6.67 -19.03 12.62
N VAL A 370 -7.89 -18.54 12.83
CA VAL A 370 -8.23 -17.58 13.90
C VAL A 370 -9.72 -17.57 14.20
N SER A 371 -10.07 -17.28 15.45
CA SER A 371 -11.44 -17.07 15.90
C SER A 371 -11.56 -15.72 16.59
N VAL A 372 -12.56 -14.92 16.20
CA VAL A 372 -12.88 -13.61 16.79
C VAL A 372 -14.31 -13.59 17.28
N TYR A 373 -14.51 -13.13 18.51
CA TYR A 373 -15.80 -13.13 19.18
C TYR A 373 -16.56 -11.78 19.00
N PRO A 374 -17.90 -11.77 19.16
CA PRO A 374 -18.68 -10.54 19.09
C PRO A 374 -18.21 -9.44 20.05
N GLY A 375 -17.97 -8.24 19.54
CA GLY A 375 -17.49 -7.08 20.31
C GLY A 375 -16.03 -7.14 20.73
N GLU A 376 -15.25 -8.11 20.24
CA GLU A 376 -13.80 -8.21 20.42
C GLU A 376 -13.08 -7.33 19.39
N SER A 377 -11.91 -6.80 19.78
CA SER A 377 -11.00 -6.05 18.93
C SER A 377 -9.71 -6.84 18.66
N LEU A 378 -9.36 -7.02 17.39
CA LEU A 378 -8.17 -7.74 16.95
C LEU A 378 -7.28 -6.84 16.07
N ALA A 379 -6.01 -6.68 16.46
CA ALA A 379 -4.99 -6.09 15.62
C ALA A 379 -4.25 -7.16 14.79
N LEU A 380 -4.12 -6.95 13.48
CA LEU A 380 -3.26 -7.72 12.59
C LEU A 380 -1.96 -6.95 12.37
N ILE A 381 -0.84 -7.49 12.86
CA ILE A 381 0.50 -6.90 12.70
C ILE A 381 1.37 -7.79 11.83
N GLY A 382 2.40 -7.21 11.21
CA GLY A 382 3.30 -7.94 10.33
C GLY A 382 3.98 -7.02 9.32
N PRO A 383 5.08 -7.45 8.69
CA PRO A 383 5.78 -6.65 7.69
C PRO A 383 4.90 -6.34 6.48
N SER A 384 5.34 -5.38 5.67
CA SER A 384 4.65 -5.02 4.43
C SER A 384 4.63 -6.23 3.48
N GLY A 385 3.49 -6.52 2.87
CA GLY A 385 3.33 -7.70 2.01
C GLY A 385 3.14 -9.04 2.74
N ALA A 386 3.01 -9.05 4.08
CA ALA A 386 2.80 -10.29 4.84
C ALA A 386 1.45 -11.00 4.60
N GLY A 387 0.46 -10.34 3.98
CA GLY A 387 -0.86 -10.91 3.70
C GLY A 387 -2.03 -10.32 4.51
N LYS A 388 -1.81 -9.29 5.32
CA LYS A 388 -2.82 -8.62 6.18
C LYS A 388 -4.07 -8.16 5.39
N THR A 389 -3.87 -7.35 4.35
CA THR A 389 -4.95 -6.90 3.44
C THR A 389 -5.67 -8.07 2.78
N THR A 390 -4.92 -9.09 2.33
CA THR A 390 -5.50 -10.29 1.72
C THR A 390 -6.40 -11.02 2.70
N PHE A 391 -5.99 -11.12 3.96
CA PHE A 391 -6.78 -11.70 5.04
C PHE A 391 -8.09 -10.95 5.26
N LEU A 392 -8.05 -9.62 5.39
CA LEU A 392 -9.27 -8.79 5.53
C LEU A 392 -10.24 -8.92 4.34
N LYS A 393 -9.71 -8.98 3.10
CA LYS A 393 -10.54 -9.18 1.89
C LYS A 393 -11.28 -10.51 1.87
N HIS A 394 -10.76 -11.56 2.51
CA HIS A 394 -11.46 -12.84 2.66
C HIS A 394 -12.60 -12.71 3.66
N LEU A 395 -12.40 -12.04 4.80
CA LEU A 395 -13.45 -11.85 5.81
C LEU A 395 -14.67 -11.08 5.26
N ASN A 396 -14.45 -10.15 4.33
CA ASN A 396 -15.53 -9.47 3.61
C ASN A 396 -16.10 -10.27 2.42
N ALA A 397 -15.53 -11.44 2.07
CA ALA A 397 -15.89 -12.23 0.90
C ALA A 397 -15.73 -11.49 -0.45
N ILE A 398 -14.76 -10.56 -0.54
CA ILE A 398 -14.29 -10.01 -1.81
C ILE A 398 -13.39 -11.03 -2.51
N LEU A 399 -12.54 -11.68 -1.72
CA LEU A 399 -11.81 -12.88 -2.11
C LEU A 399 -12.47 -14.09 -1.47
N LEU A 400 -12.52 -15.18 -2.22
CA LEU A 400 -13.00 -16.47 -1.71
C LEU A 400 -11.79 -17.37 -1.40
N PRO A 401 -11.85 -18.19 -0.34
CA PRO A 401 -10.78 -19.11 0.01
C PRO A 401 -10.42 -20.05 -1.15
N THR A 402 -9.12 -20.24 -1.41
CA THR A 402 -8.63 -21.30 -2.32
C THR A 402 -8.59 -22.64 -1.57
N THR A 403 -8.15 -22.60 -0.32
CA THR A 403 -8.13 -23.74 0.62
C THR A 403 -8.63 -23.31 1.99
N GLY A 404 -9.02 -24.28 2.82
CA GLY A 404 -9.55 -24.02 4.16
C GLY A 404 -11.03 -23.68 4.19
N THR A 405 -11.52 -23.34 5.38
CA THR A 405 -12.90 -22.93 5.62
C THR A 405 -12.96 -21.56 6.28
N LEU A 406 -14.00 -20.80 5.94
CA LEU A 406 -14.25 -19.46 6.45
C LEU A 406 -15.73 -19.36 6.80
N ARG A 407 -16.03 -18.96 8.04
CA ARG A 407 -17.37 -18.61 8.49
C ARG A 407 -17.35 -17.19 9.06
N VAL A 408 -18.24 -16.35 8.58
CA VAL A 408 -18.41 -14.97 9.06
C VAL A 408 -19.89 -14.76 9.34
N LEU A 409 -20.23 -14.30 10.54
CA LEU A 409 -21.59 -14.19 11.05
C LEU A 409 -22.38 -15.50 10.87
N ASN A 410 -21.75 -16.63 11.20
CA ASN A 410 -22.26 -17.99 11.04
C ASN A 410 -22.57 -18.43 9.60
N GLN A 411 -22.10 -17.69 8.59
CA GLN A 411 -22.30 -17.98 7.17
C GLN A 411 -20.97 -18.33 6.50
N ASN A 412 -20.94 -19.39 5.71
CA ASN A 412 -19.78 -19.70 4.86
C ASN A 412 -19.97 -19.05 3.46
N PRO A 413 -19.08 -18.16 3.01
CA PRO A 413 -19.18 -17.52 1.70
C PRO A 413 -19.24 -18.50 0.50
N LEU A 414 -18.69 -19.70 0.66
CA LEU A 414 -18.69 -20.74 -0.37
C LEU A 414 -20.06 -21.46 -0.51
N ASP A 415 -20.97 -21.29 0.45
CA ASP A 415 -22.28 -21.94 0.41
C ASP A 415 -23.19 -21.30 -0.65
N PRO A 416 -23.82 -22.10 -1.54
CA PRO A 416 -24.65 -21.58 -2.63
C PRO A 416 -25.84 -20.70 -2.18
N GLY A 417 -26.37 -20.95 -0.97
CA GLY A 417 -27.50 -20.20 -0.41
C GLY A 417 -27.13 -18.88 0.26
N VAL A 418 -25.84 -18.61 0.49
CA VAL A 418 -25.36 -17.40 1.15
C VAL A 418 -25.29 -16.26 0.14
N SER A 419 -25.94 -15.14 0.44
CA SER A 419 -25.84 -13.91 -0.35
C SER A 419 -24.60 -13.12 0.08
N LEU A 420 -23.57 -13.09 -0.79
CA LEU A 420 -22.34 -12.34 -0.52
C LEU A 420 -22.63 -10.85 -0.35
N ARG A 421 -23.56 -10.30 -1.15
CA ARG A 421 -24.05 -8.93 -0.98
C ARG A 421 -24.56 -8.65 0.45
N ARG A 422 -25.41 -9.51 1.01
CA ARG A 422 -25.92 -9.35 2.38
C ARG A 422 -24.83 -9.51 3.44
N LEU A 423 -23.85 -10.38 3.20
CA LEU A 423 -22.70 -10.53 4.08
C LEU A 423 -21.83 -9.26 4.09
N ARG A 424 -21.51 -8.72 2.91
CA ARG A 424 -20.77 -7.44 2.73
C ARG A 424 -21.50 -6.23 3.30
N GLN A 425 -22.83 -6.29 3.42
CA GLN A 425 -23.62 -5.25 4.06
C GLN A 425 -23.51 -5.24 5.59
N LYS A 426 -23.07 -6.35 6.20
CA LYS A 426 -22.91 -6.49 7.66
C LYS A 426 -21.46 -6.50 8.11
N VAL A 427 -20.55 -6.95 7.25
CA VAL A 427 -19.10 -6.93 7.46
C VAL A 427 -18.59 -5.78 6.63
N ILE A 428 -18.12 -4.69 7.22
CA ILE A 428 -17.75 -3.48 6.49
C ILE A 428 -16.24 -3.44 6.36
N LEU A 429 -15.75 -3.37 5.13
CA LEU A 429 -14.33 -3.20 4.84
C LEU A 429 -14.04 -1.74 4.51
N ALA A 430 -13.26 -1.08 5.36
CA ALA A 430 -12.58 0.15 5.00
C ALA A 430 -11.28 -0.22 4.30
N VAL A 431 -11.20 0.11 3.01
CA VAL A 431 -10.02 -0.16 2.18
C VAL A 431 -8.86 0.78 2.54
N GLN A 432 -7.64 0.33 2.30
CA GLN A 432 -6.43 1.14 2.39
C GLN A 432 -6.57 2.40 1.51
N HIS A 433 -6.12 3.55 2.01
CA HIS A 433 -6.31 4.87 1.37
C HIS A 433 -7.79 5.16 1.05
N PRO A 434 -8.67 5.30 2.06
CA PRO A 434 -10.10 5.45 1.86
C PRO A 434 -10.46 6.71 1.04
N GLU A 435 -9.63 7.75 1.03
CA GLU A 435 -9.76 8.91 0.13
C GLU A 435 -9.66 8.55 -1.37
N ARG A 436 -9.02 7.43 -1.71
CA ARG A 436 -8.96 6.90 -3.07
C ARG A 436 -10.18 6.07 -3.44
N ALA A 437 -10.98 5.71 -2.45
CA ALA A 437 -12.21 4.91 -2.61
C ALA A 437 -13.46 5.76 -2.89
N LEU A 438 -13.34 7.09 -3.01
CA LEU A 438 -14.43 7.96 -3.45
C LEU A 438 -14.62 7.82 -4.97
N PHE A 439 -15.85 7.54 -5.40
CA PHE A 439 -16.17 7.31 -6.81
C PHE A 439 -17.43 8.04 -7.28
N GLU A 440 -18.25 8.55 -6.37
CA GLU A 440 -19.35 9.44 -6.76
C GLU A 440 -18.87 10.89 -6.93
N PRO A 441 -19.50 11.67 -7.82
CA PRO A 441 -19.12 13.07 -8.04
C PRO A 441 -19.31 13.96 -6.80
N TYR A 442 -20.36 13.72 -6.02
CA TYR A 442 -20.76 14.54 -4.87
C TYR A 442 -20.64 13.79 -3.55
N VAL A 443 -20.39 14.54 -2.48
CA VAL A 443 -20.16 13.99 -1.13
C VAL A 443 -21.35 13.20 -0.60
N ALA A 444 -22.56 13.76 -0.69
CA ALA A 444 -23.74 13.08 -0.16
C ALA A 444 -24.03 11.80 -0.93
N ASP A 445 -23.83 11.79 -2.25
CA ASP A 445 -24.04 10.62 -3.11
C ASP A 445 -23.05 9.50 -2.78
N ASP A 446 -21.77 9.84 -2.56
CA ASP A 446 -20.73 8.87 -2.21
C ASP A 446 -21.03 8.17 -0.87
N ILE A 447 -21.44 8.95 0.14
CA ILE A 447 -21.86 8.44 1.45
C ILE A 447 -23.17 7.66 1.34
N ALA A 448 -24.11 8.11 0.52
CA ALA A 448 -25.41 7.49 0.32
C ALA A 448 -25.33 6.14 -0.41
N TYR A 449 -24.28 5.89 -1.19
CA TYR A 449 -24.13 4.67 -1.99
C TYR A 449 -24.33 3.39 -1.16
N GLY A 450 -23.72 3.33 0.02
CA GLY A 450 -23.85 2.20 0.93
C GLY A 450 -25.27 2.00 1.47
N PRO A 451 -25.83 3.01 2.17
CA PRO A 451 -27.23 3.00 2.62
C PRO A 451 -28.26 2.73 1.51
N GLN A 452 -28.08 3.26 0.29
CA GLN A 452 -28.94 2.94 -0.84
C GLN A 452 -28.92 1.44 -1.18
N ASN A 453 -27.74 0.81 -1.11
CA ASN A 453 -27.61 -0.63 -1.29
C ASN A 453 -28.25 -1.44 -0.16
N LEU A 454 -28.33 -0.90 1.05
CA LEU A 454 -29.10 -1.45 2.17
C LEU A 454 -30.62 -1.26 2.01
N GLY A 455 -31.07 -0.47 1.03
CA GLY A 455 -32.48 -0.22 0.72
C GLY A 455 -33.04 1.10 1.27
N PHE A 456 -32.21 1.96 1.87
CA PHE A 456 -32.66 3.28 2.33
C PHE A 456 -32.98 4.20 1.15
N GLN A 457 -34.09 4.94 1.24
CA GLN A 457 -34.54 5.90 0.23
C GLN A 457 -35.15 7.14 0.90
N GLY A 458 -35.30 8.22 0.12
CA GLY A 458 -35.98 9.45 0.54
C GLY A 458 -35.40 10.06 1.82
N LYS A 459 -36.28 10.45 2.75
CA LYS A 459 -35.89 11.14 3.99
C LYS A 459 -34.98 10.29 4.89
N ALA A 460 -35.27 8.99 5.01
CA ALA A 460 -34.47 8.09 5.85
C ALA A 460 -33.02 7.94 5.36
N LEU A 461 -32.81 8.00 4.03
CA LEU A 461 -31.48 8.02 3.44
C LEU A 461 -30.72 9.30 3.84
N LEU A 462 -31.37 10.46 3.69
CA LEU A 462 -30.77 11.76 4.03
C LEU A 462 -30.44 11.87 5.52
N GLU A 463 -31.34 11.42 6.41
CA GLU A 463 -31.11 11.40 7.85
C GLU A 463 -29.89 10.54 8.22
N ARG A 464 -29.73 9.39 7.56
CA ARG A 464 -28.59 8.50 7.78
C ARG A 464 -27.27 9.06 7.26
N VAL A 465 -27.28 9.68 6.07
CA VAL A 465 -26.12 10.40 5.52
C VAL A 465 -25.73 11.57 6.44
N ALA A 466 -26.69 12.38 6.86
CA ALA A 466 -26.46 13.50 7.77
C ALA A 466 -25.91 13.04 9.12
N HIS A 467 -26.41 11.93 9.67
CA HIS A 467 -25.90 11.33 10.90
C HIS A 467 -24.44 10.88 10.75
N ALA A 468 -24.10 10.18 9.67
CA ALA A 468 -22.74 9.74 9.40
C ALA A 468 -21.77 10.92 9.18
N MET A 469 -22.21 11.95 8.46
CA MET A 469 -21.43 13.20 8.30
C MET A 469 -21.18 13.89 9.64
N LYS A 470 -22.19 13.95 10.52
CA LYS A 470 -22.04 14.53 11.86
C LYS A 470 -21.02 13.76 12.71
N GLN A 471 -21.00 12.43 12.64
CA GLN A 471 -20.05 11.59 13.39
C GLN A 471 -18.59 11.86 13.02
N VAL A 472 -18.32 12.28 11.78
CA VAL A 472 -16.97 12.65 11.32
C VAL A 472 -16.73 14.16 11.33
N GLY A 473 -17.61 14.95 11.94
CA GLY A 473 -17.47 16.41 12.01
C GLY A 473 -17.68 17.15 10.68
N LEU A 474 -18.40 16.57 9.72
CA LEU A 474 -18.80 17.22 8.47
C LEU A 474 -20.23 17.79 8.60
N ASN A 475 -20.38 19.07 8.27
CA ASN A 475 -21.69 19.71 8.21
C ASN A 475 -22.43 19.28 6.94
N PHE A 476 -23.61 18.65 7.10
CA PHE A 476 -24.41 18.15 5.97
C PHE A 476 -24.73 19.24 4.93
N ASN A 477 -25.22 20.40 5.37
CA ASN A 477 -25.66 21.47 4.45
C ASN A 477 -24.50 22.11 3.68
N LEU A 478 -23.33 22.20 4.30
CA LEU A 478 -22.14 22.79 3.67
C LEU A 478 -21.49 21.84 2.64
N TYR A 479 -21.52 20.53 2.92
CA TYR A 479 -20.73 19.56 2.14
C TYR A 479 -21.54 18.72 1.16
N LYS A 480 -22.85 18.55 1.34
CA LYS A 480 -23.66 17.57 0.56
C LYS A 480 -23.50 17.69 -0.95
N ASP A 481 -23.48 18.92 -1.48
CA ASP A 481 -23.40 19.22 -2.92
C ASP A 481 -21.97 19.55 -3.39
N ARG A 482 -20.98 19.43 -2.50
CA ARG A 482 -19.58 19.70 -2.83
C ARG A 482 -19.02 18.54 -3.65
N ARG A 483 -18.15 18.81 -4.62
CA ARG A 483 -17.57 17.75 -5.44
C ARG A 483 -16.45 17.04 -4.68
N CYS A 484 -16.43 15.72 -4.74
CA CYS A 484 -15.43 14.89 -4.05
C CYS A 484 -13.97 15.27 -4.43
N ARG A 485 -13.74 15.82 -5.62
CA ARG A 485 -12.41 16.26 -6.05
C ARG A 485 -11.92 17.55 -5.41
N GLU A 486 -12.84 18.46 -5.12
CA GLU A 486 -12.56 19.78 -4.54
C GLU A 486 -12.21 19.69 -3.06
N LEU A 487 -12.49 18.54 -2.45
CA LEU A 487 -12.14 18.26 -1.07
C LEU A 487 -10.62 18.16 -0.87
N SER A 488 -10.15 18.73 0.23
CA SER A 488 -8.82 18.45 0.77
C SER A 488 -8.67 16.96 1.13
N GLY A 489 -7.43 16.47 1.26
CA GLY A 489 -7.17 15.07 1.63
C GLY A 489 -7.86 14.65 2.94
N GLY A 490 -7.82 15.51 3.97
CA GLY A 490 -8.50 15.26 5.24
C GLY A 490 -10.03 15.24 5.12
N GLU A 491 -10.62 16.12 4.29
CA GLU A 491 -12.06 16.07 4.00
C GLU A 491 -12.44 14.80 3.22
N LYS A 492 -11.66 14.41 2.20
CA LYS A 492 -11.89 13.16 1.45
C LYS A 492 -11.93 11.95 2.37
N ARG A 493 -11.02 11.92 3.35
CA ARG A 493 -10.97 10.83 4.34
C ARG A 493 -12.20 10.81 5.24
N ARG A 494 -12.63 11.96 5.76
CA ARG A 494 -13.86 12.07 6.56
C ARG A 494 -15.09 11.62 5.79
N VAL A 495 -15.19 11.99 4.50
CA VAL A 495 -16.27 11.52 3.61
C VAL A 495 -16.21 10.00 3.44
N ALA A 496 -15.04 9.43 3.18
CA ALA A 496 -14.90 7.99 3.01
C ALA A 496 -15.25 7.21 4.28
N LEU A 497 -14.86 7.72 5.45
CA LEU A 497 -15.18 7.17 6.77
C LEU A 497 -16.69 7.29 7.08
N ALA A 498 -17.30 8.42 6.75
CA ALA A 498 -18.76 8.59 6.84
C ALA A 498 -19.48 7.56 5.96
N GLY A 499 -18.99 7.26 4.76
CA GLY A 499 -19.55 6.20 3.90
C GLY A 499 -19.51 4.81 4.55
N VAL A 500 -18.45 4.51 5.29
CA VAL A 500 -18.31 3.26 6.07
C VAL A 500 -19.25 3.25 7.28
N LEU A 501 -19.31 4.35 8.04
CA LEU A 501 -20.17 4.48 9.21
C LEU A 501 -21.66 4.45 8.87
N ALA A 502 -22.05 5.02 7.72
CA ALA A 502 -23.42 5.03 7.25
C ALA A 502 -23.97 3.61 7.00
N MET A 503 -23.10 2.61 6.81
CA MET A 503 -23.51 1.21 6.69
C MET A 503 -23.99 0.60 8.01
N ASP A 504 -23.46 1.04 9.15
CA ASP A 504 -23.74 0.49 10.49
C ASP A 504 -23.59 -1.05 10.58
N GLY A 505 -22.41 -1.55 10.18
CA GLY A 505 -22.12 -2.99 10.20
C GLY A 505 -22.03 -3.59 11.61
N ALA A 506 -21.99 -4.92 11.66
CA ALA A 506 -21.72 -5.68 12.88
C ALA A 506 -20.21 -5.89 13.11
N VAL A 507 -19.45 -6.04 12.01
CA VAL A 507 -18.01 -6.26 12.01
C VAL A 507 -17.36 -5.19 11.14
N TYR A 508 -16.37 -4.48 11.67
CA TYR A 508 -15.57 -3.51 10.91
C TYR A 508 -14.17 -4.07 10.68
N LEU A 509 -13.80 -4.13 9.42
CA LEU A 509 -12.48 -4.53 8.94
C LEU A 509 -11.80 -3.26 8.44
N LEU A 510 -10.73 -2.82 9.10
CA LEU A 510 -10.07 -1.56 8.78
C LEU A 510 -8.63 -1.84 8.36
N ASP A 511 -8.29 -1.54 7.11
CA ASP A 511 -6.96 -1.78 6.58
C ASP A 511 -6.11 -0.51 6.72
N GLU A 512 -5.19 -0.49 7.71
CA GLU A 512 -4.29 0.64 8.02
C GLU A 512 -5.00 2.01 8.14
N PRO A 513 -6.00 2.15 9.03
CA PRO A 513 -6.87 3.33 9.05
C PRO A 513 -6.17 4.63 9.46
N THR A 514 -5.04 4.53 10.17
CA THR A 514 -4.24 5.67 10.66
C THR A 514 -3.06 6.02 9.75
N ALA A 515 -2.81 5.25 8.69
CA ALA A 515 -1.68 5.48 7.81
C ALA A 515 -1.79 6.81 7.05
N ALA A 516 -0.63 7.45 6.83
CA ALA A 516 -0.51 8.74 6.15
C ALA A 516 -1.43 9.84 6.74
N LEU A 517 -1.54 9.89 8.07
CA LEU A 517 -2.23 10.94 8.81
C LEU A 517 -1.26 11.84 9.56
N ASP A 518 -1.67 13.10 9.69
CA ASP A 518 -1.10 13.98 10.71
C ASP A 518 -1.61 13.59 12.10
N GLY A 519 -0.95 14.10 13.14
CA GLY A 519 -1.26 13.72 14.52
C GLY A 519 -2.73 13.93 14.91
N ARG A 520 -3.37 15.02 14.42
CA ARG A 520 -4.80 15.27 14.64
C ARG A 520 -5.68 14.23 13.95
N GLY A 521 -5.42 13.93 12.68
CA GLY A 521 -6.19 12.92 11.94
C GLY A 521 -6.11 11.53 12.57
N THR A 522 -4.93 11.13 13.05
CA THR A 522 -4.74 9.85 13.75
C THR A 522 -5.61 9.76 15.01
N GLU A 523 -5.61 10.83 15.83
CA GLU A 523 -6.42 10.89 17.06
C GLU A 523 -7.92 10.81 16.76
N GLU A 524 -8.39 11.53 15.72
CA GLU A 524 -9.78 11.47 15.26
C GLU A 524 -10.19 10.03 14.88
N VAL A 525 -9.37 9.34 14.09
CA VAL A 525 -9.64 7.95 13.68
C VAL A 525 -9.66 7.02 14.88
N LEU A 526 -8.66 7.09 15.77
CA LEU A 526 -8.61 6.24 16.97
C LEU A 526 -9.81 6.48 17.89
N SER A 527 -10.23 7.74 18.09
CA SER A 527 -11.41 8.08 18.89
C SER A 527 -12.70 7.47 18.33
N LEU A 528 -12.82 7.42 16.99
CA LEU A 528 -13.95 6.77 16.34
C LEU A 528 -13.92 5.25 16.55
N LEU A 529 -12.75 4.62 16.46
CA LEU A 529 -12.62 3.18 16.71
C LEU A 529 -13.06 2.82 18.12
N ARG A 530 -12.67 3.62 19.12
CA ARG A 530 -13.14 3.47 20.51
C ARG A 530 -14.65 3.59 20.61
N THR A 531 -15.23 4.63 19.99
CA THR A 531 -16.68 4.84 19.96
C THR A 531 -17.43 3.65 19.33
N LEU A 532 -16.87 3.01 18.30
CA LEU A 532 -17.47 1.81 17.68
C LEU A 532 -17.41 0.61 18.62
N GLN A 533 -16.30 0.42 19.34
CA GLN A 533 -16.16 -0.66 20.30
C GLN A 533 -17.07 -0.51 21.51
N GLU A 534 -17.22 0.71 22.05
CA GLU A 534 -18.16 1.02 23.14
C GLU A 534 -19.60 0.67 22.74
N LYS A 535 -19.94 0.83 21.45
CA LYS A 535 -21.23 0.39 20.88
C LYS A 535 -21.32 -1.13 20.65
N GLY A 536 -20.33 -1.90 21.09
CA GLY A 536 -20.29 -3.36 20.99
C GLY A 536 -19.99 -3.91 19.60
N LYS A 537 -19.44 -3.10 18.69
CA LYS A 537 -19.05 -3.56 17.34
C LYS A 537 -17.76 -4.38 17.41
N THR A 538 -17.66 -5.44 16.59
CA THR A 538 -16.40 -6.19 16.45
C THR A 538 -15.45 -5.42 15.54
N LEU A 539 -14.19 -5.29 15.93
CA LEU A 539 -13.16 -4.58 15.17
C LEU A 539 -12.01 -5.51 14.78
N ILE A 540 -11.62 -5.51 13.51
CA ILE A 540 -10.38 -6.17 13.05
C ILE A 540 -9.60 -5.14 12.25
N VAL A 541 -8.43 -4.75 12.77
CA VAL A 541 -7.64 -3.64 12.23
C VAL A 541 -6.27 -4.15 11.84
N SER A 542 -5.84 -3.91 10.61
CA SER A 542 -4.41 -4.05 10.28
C SER A 542 -3.69 -2.75 10.65
N THR A 543 -2.52 -2.88 11.30
CA THR A 543 -1.67 -1.73 11.61
C THR A 543 -0.20 -2.12 11.52
N HIS A 544 0.63 -1.12 11.19
CA HIS A 544 2.09 -1.21 11.24
C HIS A 544 2.66 -0.60 12.53
N SER A 545 1.86 0.14 13.30
CA SER A 545 2.28 0.65 14.60
C SER A 545 1.97 -0.39 15.67
N LEU A 546 3.02 -0.90 16.32
CA LEU A 546 2.83 -1.80 17.44
C LEU A 546 2.31 -1.06 18.68
N GLU A 547 2.54 0.25 18.75
CA GLU A 547 1.99 1.12 19.78
C GLU A 547 0.47 1.24 19.67
N GLU A 548 -0.08 1.32 18.46
CA GLU A 548 -1.52 1.22 18.24
C GLU A 548 -2.04 -0.17 18.61
N ALA A 549 -1.31 -1.23 18.25
CA ALA A 549 -1.69 -2.60 18.54
C ALA A 549 -1.79 -2.91 20.05
N LEU A 550 -1.08 -2.17 20.91
CA LEU A 550 -1.18 -2.30 22.37
C LEU A 550 -2.57 -1.99 22.92
N GLN A 551 -3.39 -1.25 22.17
CA GLN A 551 -4.73 -0.87 22.58
C GLN A 551 -5.76 -1.98 22.34
N PHE A 552 -5.48 -2.99 21.51
CA PHE A 552 -6.47 -4.01 21.14
C PHE A 552 -6.56 -5.17 22.14
N ASP A 553 -7.70 -5.87 22.18
CA ASP A 553 -7.90 -7.03 23.06
C ASP A 553 -6.94 -8.18 22.69
N LYS A 554 -6.74 -8.38 21.38
CA LYS A 554 -5.83 -9.38 20.82
C LYS A 554 -4.97 -8.79 19.71
N VAL A 555 -3.79 -9.38 19.56
CA VAL A 555 -2.87 -9.15 18.45
C VAL A 555 -2.60 -10.48 17.77
N ALA A 556 -2.72 -10.51 16.44
CA ALA A 556 -2.29 -11.62 15.60
C ALA A 556 -1.14 -11.18 14.70
N VAL A 557 -0.06 -11.95 14.71
CA VAL A 557 1.15 -11.72 13.92
C VAL A 557 1.06 -12.49 12.62
N VAL A 558 1.19 -11.79 11.50
CA VAL A 558 1.18 -12.36 10.16
C VAL A 558 2.56 -12.20 9.54
N VAL A 559 3.18 -13.31 9.13
CA VAL A 559 4.50 -13.34 8.50
C VAL A 559 4.46 -14.29 7.31
N ALA A 560 4.89 -13.81 6.13
CA ALA A 560 4.94 -14.61 4.91
C ALA A 560 3.63 -15.38 4.59
N GLY A 561 2.49 -14.73 4.80
CA GLY A 561 1.17 -15.31 4.55
C GLY A 561 0.65 -16.23 5.65
N ARG A 562 1.40 -16.48 6.72
CA ARG A 562 0.99 -17.34 7.85
C ARG A 562 0.65 -16.51 9.07
N LEU A 563 -0.36 -16.92 9.82
CA LEU A 563 -0.61 -16.41 11.17
C LEU A 563 0.27 -17.20 12.14
N VAL A 564 1.34 -16.59 12.63
CA VAL A 564 2.38 -17.28 13.41
C VAL A 564 2.13 -17.26 14.91
N GLN A 565 1.45 -16.21 15.41
CA GLN A 565 1.13 -16.07 16.82
C GLN A 565 -0.13 -15.25 17.03
N ILE A 566 -0.91 -15.55 18.07
CA ILE A 566 -2.04 -14.74 18.52
C ILE A 566 -2.13 -14.72 20.05
N GLY A 567 -2.44 -13.56 20.62
CA GLY A 567 -2.63 -13.44 22.06
C GLY A 567 -2.89 -12.01 22.51
N ALA A 568 -2.99 -11.81 23.82
CA ALA A 568 -3.07 -10.47 24.39
C ALA A 568 -1.76 -9.69 24.13
N PRO A 569 -1.81 -8.39 23.80
CA PRO A 569 -0.62 -7.60 23.45
C PRO A 569 0.52 -7.71 24.47
N ARG A 570 0.20 -7.63 25.78
CA ARG A 570 1.20 -7.73 26.86
C ARG A 570 1.97 -9.05 26.82
N GLN A 571 1.25 -10.17 26.71
CA GLN A 571 1.86 -11.50 26.67
C GLN A 571 2.69 -11.68 25.39
N LEU A 572 2.16 -11.19 24.27
CA LEU A 572 2.78 -11.36 22.95
C LEU A 572 4.07 -10.55 22.82
N PHE A 573 4.07 -9.28 23.23
CA PHE A 573 5.22 -8.40 23.07
C PHE A 573 6.33 -8.59 24.11
N TYR A 574 5.98 -9.07 25.31
CA TYR A 574 6.96 -9.27 26.38
C TYR A 574 7.47 -10.72 26.47
N ARG A 575 6.57 -11.71 26.48
CA ARG A 575 6.93 -13.11 26.76
C ARG A 575 7.14 -13.96 25.50
N LEU A 576 6.32 -13.74 24.47
CA LEU A 576 6.27 -14.60 23.29
C LEU A 576 6.93 -13.97 22.06
N TRP A 577 7.70 -12.89 22.24
CA TRP A 577 8.31 -12.17 21.13
C TRP A 577 9.35 -13.02 20.41
N ASP A 578 9.27 -13.04 19.08
CA ASP A 578 10.23 -13.72 18.22
C ASP A 578 10.83 -12.74 17.18
N PRO A 579 12.17 -12.57 17.13
CA PRO A 579 12.84 -11.77 16.11
C PRO A 579 12.54 -12.19 14.65
N SER A 580 12.14 -13.44 14.43
CA SER A 580 11.79 -13.96 13.09
C SER A 580 10.61 -13.24 12.44
N TRP A 581 9.82 -12.49 13.23
CA TRP A 581 8.69 -11.70 12.75
C TRP A 581 9.09 -10.51 11.87
N GLN A 582 10.37 -10.12 11.85
CA GLN A 582 10.89 -8.96 11.11
C GLN A 582 10.18 -7.65 11.49
N LEU A 583 9.80 -7.56 12.77
CA LEU A 583 9.24 -6.36 13.38
C LEU A 583 10.20 -5.85 14.45
N GLU A 584 10.14 -4.57 14.73
CA GLU A 584 10.86 -3.95 15.85
C GLU A 584 9.95 -3.97 17.07
N ARG A 585 10.47 -4.29 18.26
CA ARG A 585 9.66 -4.31 19.50
C ARG A 585 9.07 -2.92 19.80
N PRO A 586 7.86 -2.85 20.40
CA PRO A 586 7.31 -1.58 20.86
C PRO A 586 8.31 -0.83 21.73
N TRP A 587 8.42 0.48 21.54
CA TRP A 587 9.40 1.33 22.23
C TRP A 587 9.37 1.13 23.76
N ILE A 588 8.16 1.04 24.33
CA ILE A 588 7.94 0.89 25.78
C ILE A 588 8.50 -0.43 26.33
N VAL A 589 8.43 -1.51 25.55
CA VAL A 589 8.95 -2.83 25.96
C VAL A 589 10.47 -2.77 26.05
N ARG A 590 11.12 -2.19 25.04
CA ARG A 590 12.57 -2.00 25.03
C ARG A 590 13.04 -1.11 26.17
N PHE A 591 12.34 -0.01 26.43
CA PHE A 591 12.67 0.87 27.54
C PHE A 591 12.58 0.16 28.90
N ALA A 592 11.55 -0.65 29.12
CA ALA A 592 11.41 -1.45 30.33
C ALA A 592 12.54 -2.50 30.48
N GLU A 593 12.96 -3.13 29.37
CA GLU A 593 14.10 -4.07 29.35
C GLU A 593 15.42 -3.37 29.68
N GLU A 594 15.69 -2.19 29.09
CA GLU A 594 16.90 -1.40 29.36
C GLU A 594 16.98 -1.00 30.84
N LEU A 595 15.89 -0.49 31.41
CA LEU A 595 15.81 -0.19 32.85
C LEU A 595 16.06 -1.43 33.71
N SER A 596 15.42 -2.56 33.40
CA SER A 596 15.61 -3.81 34.16
C SER A 596 17.05 -4.33 34.07
N SER A 597 17.69 -4.16 32.92
CA SER A 597 19.09 -4.54 32.69
C SER A 597 20.06 -3.68 33.52
N PHE A 598 19.73 -2.42 33.77
CA PHE A 598 20.55 -1.52 34.56
C PHE A 598 20.59 -1.96 36.03
N PHE A 599 19.42 -2.21 36.62
CA PHE A 599 19.30 -2.62 38.02
C PHE A 599 19.89 -4.02 38.30
N SER A 600 19.91 -4.90 37.30
CA SER A 600 20.57 -6.21 37.43
C SER A 600 22.11 -6.15 37.37
N ARG A 601 22.70 -5.07 36.82
CA ARG A 601 24.16 -4.89 36.69
C ARG A 601 24.82 -4.19 37.89
N THR A 602 24.08 -3.40 38.67
CA THR A 602 24.61 -2.61 39.81
C THR A 602 24.91 -3.44 41.07
N GLY A 603 24.70 -4.77 41.05
CA GLY A 603 25.15 -5.68 42.11
C GLY A 603 24.18 -5.83 43.29
N GLU A 604 23.04 -5.15 43.27
CA GLU A 604 21.89 -5.57 44.08
C GLU A 604 21.27 -6.79 43.40
N LYS A 605 21.31 -7.95 44.08
CA LYS A 605 20.75 -9.20 43.53
C LYS A 605 19.25 -9.04 43.30
N GLY A 606 18.86 -8.74 42.06
CA GLY A 606 17.53 -9.12 41.55
C GLY A 606 17.36 -10.65 41.66
N PRO A 607 16.14 -11.15 41.90
CA PRO A 607 15.94 -12.57 42.16
C PRO A 607 16.28 -13.39 40.92
N ASN A 608 16.99 -14.50 41.15
CA ASN A 608 17.28 -15.49 40.13
C ASN A 608 15.94 -16.10 39.68
N PRO A 609 15.64 -16.17 38.37
CA PRO A 609 14.37 -16.66 37.87
C PRO A 609 14.34 -18.19 37.97
N GLY A 610 14.07 -18.73 39.17
CA GLY A 610 13.89 -20.18 39.33
C GLY A 610 14.01 -20.80 40.73
N GLU A 611 14.38 -20.09 41.80
CA GLU A 611 14.49 -20.71 43.14
C GLU A 611 13.55 -20.08 44.18
N PRO A 612 12.87 -20.88 45.04
CA PRO A 612 12.07 -20.39 46.15
C PRO A 612 13.00 -19.86 47.25
N LEU A 613 12.93 -18.55 47.51
CA LEU A 613 13.79 -17.84 48.45
C LEU A 613 13.42 -18.15 49.92
N ILE A 614 14.43 -18.59 50.68
CA ILE A 614 14.39 -18.77 52.13
C ILE A 614 14.57 -17.39 52.79
N HIS A 615 13.65 -17.06 53.71
CA HIS A 615 13.64 -15.89 54.58
C HIS A 615 14.89 -15.86 55.47
N ASP A 616 15.64 -14.74 55.50
CA ASP A 616 16.39 -14.20 56.65
C ASP A 616 17.62 -13.35 56.22
N SER A 617 17.39 -12.21 55.54
CA SER A 617 18.40 -11.17 55.34
C SER A 617 17.91 -9.80 55.85
N PRO A 618 18.74 -9.02 56.57
CA PRO A 618 18.36 -7.74 57.19
C PRO A 618 17.94 -6.63 56.21
N TRP A 619 18.15 -6.80 54.91
CA TRP A 619 17.79 -5.81 53.87
C TRP A 619 16.32 -5.87 53.44
N HIS A 620 15.57 -6.92 53.82
CA HIS A 620 14.20 -7.14 53.34
C HIS A 620 13.11 -6.29 54.02
N ALA A 621 13.40 -5.60 55.13
CA ALA A 621 12.37 -4.90 55.90
C ALA A 621 12.08 -3.45 55.45
N GLN A 622 12.90 -2.86 54.57
CA GLN A 622 12.79 -1.44 54.19
C GLN A 622 12.59 -1.20 52.68
N VAL A 623 12.68 -2.24 51.85
CA VAL A 623 12.36 -2.16 50.42
C VAL A 623 11.07 -2.95 50.22
N PRO A 624 9.93 -2.30 49.90
CA PRO A 624 8.72 -3.03 49.55
C PRO A 624 9.03 -3.96 48.37
N HIS A 625 8.42 -5.14 48.34
CA HIS A 625 8.55 -6.22 47.36
C HIS A 625 8.34 -5.82 45.87
N ILE A 626 9.17 -4.95 45.31
CA ILE A 626 8.93 -4.18 44.08
C ILE A 626 9.67 -4.73 42.84
N PHE A 627 10.49 -5.77 42.94
CA PHE A 627 11.36 -6.17 41.82
C PHE A 627 11.28 -7.67 41.46
N GLU A 628 10.11 -8.11 41.02
CA GLU A 628 9.97 -9.19 40.03
C GLU A 628 10.13 -8.58 38.61
N PRO A 629 10.43 -9.36 37.55
CA PRO A 629 10.38 -8.85 36.18
C PRO A 629 8.98 -8.30 35.88
N CYS A 630 8.91 -6.96 35.87
CA CYS A 630 7.79 -6.02 35.97
C CYS A 630 7.58 -5.44 37.40
N SER A 631 8.19 -4.26 37.65
CA SER A 631 7.75 -3.14 38.52
C SER A 631 8.90 -2.12 38.73
N ILE A 632 8.79 -0.84 38.34
CA ILE A 632 8.37 0.32 39.15
C ILE A 632 7.21 1.06 38.44
N GLU A 633 6.03 1.22 39.02
CA GLU A 633 5.20 0.09 39.47
C GLU A 633 4.34 -0.31 38.23
N GLU A 634 4.94 -1.23 37.46
CA GLU A 634 4.62 -1.97 36.20
C GLU A 634 4.25 -1.24 34.88
N CYS A 635 4.91 -0.23 34.31
CA CYS A 635 6.10 0.56 34.61
C CYS A 635 5.57 1.99 34.84
N LEU A 636 4.85 2.08 35.96
CA LEU A 636 3.73 2.98 36.22
C LEU A 636 2.62 2.64 35.19
N ASP A 637 1.93 1.51 35.48
CA ASP A 637 0.96 0.63 34.73
C ASP A 637 0.38 1.04 33.36
N MET A 638 1.13 0.90 32.25
CA MET A 638 0.62 1.22 30.89
C MET A 638 -0.09 2.60 30.83
N LEU A 639 0.28 3.47 31.77
CA LEU A 639 -0.54 4.56 32.24
C LEU A 639 -0.07 5.80 31.47
N LEU A 640 -0.99 6.63 31.02
CA LEU A 640 -2.16 6.99 31.80
C LEU A 640 -3.48 6.56 31.12
N GLY A 641 -3.58 5.33 30.60
CA GLY A 641 -4.82 4.59 30.41
C GLY A 641 -5.71 4.92 29.20
N ASP A 642 -5.82 6.19 28.78
CA ASP A 642 -6.45 6.65 27.52
C ASP A 642 -6.05 8.12 27.29
N TYR A 643 -5.40 8.45 26.18
CA TYR A 643 -5.16 9.85 25.83
C TYR A 643 -6.47 10.49 25.35
N SER A 644 -7.17 11.19 26.24
CA SER A 644 -8.18 12.21 25.89
C SER A 644 -8.07 13.40 26.86
N SER A 645 -8.27 14.61 26.30
CA SER A 645 -8.30 15.94 26.95
C SER A 645 -6.98 16.73 27.08
N GLU A 646 -6.54 17.33 25.96
CA GLU A 646 -6.06 18.72 25.95
C GLU A 646 -7.10 19.60 25.23
N LYS A 647 -8.32 19.70 25.78
CA LYS A 647 -9.28 20.80 25.55
C LYS A 647 -10.54 20.59 26.39
N GLU A 648 -10.48 20.98 27.65
CA GLU A 648 -11.65 21.54 28.33
C GLU A 648 -11.27 22.91 28.89
N ARG A 649 -11.29 23.90 27.99
CA ARG A 649 -11.73 25.24 28.35
C ARG A 649 -13.12 25.40 27.73
N GLU A 650 -14.12 25.32 28.60
CA GLU A 650 -15.53 25.73 28.44
C GLU A 650 -16.17 25.54 27.06
N ILE A 651 -16.95 24.45 26.94
CA ILE A 651 -18.12 24.38 26.05
C ILE A 651 -19.31 24.08 26.98
N PRO A 652 -20.40 24.88 26.99
CA PRO A 652 -21.43 24.80 28.01
C PRO A 652 -22.24 23.50 27.94
N ALA A 653 -22.43 22.86 29.10
CA ALA A 653 -23.12 21.59 29.26
C ALA A 653 -24.64 21.69 29.02
N VAL A 654 -25.19 20.70 28.31
CA VAL A 654 -26.62 20.36 28.35
C VAL A 654 -26.73 19.02 29.07
N SER A 655 -27.32 19.04 30.27
CA SER A 655 -27.59 17.86 31.12
C SER A 655 -28.58 16.89 30.49
N PRO A 656 -28.51 15.60 30.85
CA PRO A 656 -29.61 15.03 31.64
C PRO A 656 -29.13 14.12 32.78
N ALA A 657 -29.79 14.25 33.92
CA ALA A 657 -29.59 13.50 35.15
C ALA A 657 -30.29 12.14 35.11
N ILE A 658 -29.63 11.06 35.58
CA ILE A 658 -30.26 9.89 36.24
C ILE A 658 -29.26 9.28 37.26
N SER A 659 -29.75 8.96 38.46
CA SER A 659 -29.04 8.44 39.64
C SER A 659 -28.97 6.90 39.66
N PRO A 660 -27.96 6.25 40.28
CA PRO A 660 -27.81 4.79 40.33
C PRO A 660 -28.43 4.16 41.59
N VAL A 661 -28.81 2.88 41.50
CA VAL A 661 -29.22 2.05 42.65
C VAL A 661 -28.27 0.86 42.81
N GLU A 662 -27.84 0.67 44.05
CA GLU A 662 -26.88 -0.31 44.59
C GLU A 662 -27.41 -1.75 44.66
N GLY A 663 -26.48 -2.71 44.72
CA GLY A 663 -26.59 -3.88 45.59
C GLY A 663 -26.37 -5.27 44.94
N MET A 664 -25.21 -5.89 45.20
CA MET A 664 -25.06 -7.15 45.98
C MET A 664 -23.69 -7.82 45.78
N ARG A 665 -23.19 -8.40 46.89
CA ARG A 665 -21.88 -9.07 47.09
C ARG A 665 -21.91 -10.59 46.78
N PRO A 666 -20.74 -11.24 46.65
CA PRO A 666 -20.55 -12.55 46.01
C PRO A 666 -20.36 -13.73 47.00
N PRO A 667 -20.26 -14.97 46.52
CA PRO A 667 -19.47 -16.05 47.15
C PRO A 667 -18.39 -16.60 46.17
N GLN A 668 -17.11 -16.77 46.51
CA GLN A 668 -16.40 -17.74 47.38
C GLN A 668 -16.35 -19.21 46.89
N GLY A 669 -15.13 -19.77 46.81
CA GLY A 669 -14.76 -21.20 46.62
C GLY A 669 -13.95 -21.43 45.33
N ASP A 670 -12.62 -21.51 45.35
CA ASP A 670 -11.71 -22.61 45.75
C ASP A 670 -11.63 -23.80 44.76
N ASP A 671 -10.38 -24.14 44.42
CA ASP A 671 -9.83 -25.41 43.89
C ASP A 671 -9.17 -25.37 42.49
N ALA A 672 -7.84 -25.27 42.50
CA ALA A 672 -6.96 -25.77 41.44
C ALA A 672 -6.84 -27.30 41.55
N PRO A 673 -6.51 -28.03 40.46
CA PRO A 673 -5.10 -28.42 40.37
C PRO A 673 -4.51 -28.64 38.96
N ALA A 674 -3.17 -28.54 38.96
CA ALA A 674 -2.16 -29.39 38.31
C ALA A 674 -1.93 -29.35 36.78
N LEU A 675 -0.73 -28.85 36.48
CA LEU A 675 0.06 -28.98 35.27
C LEU A 675 0.36 -30.45 34.88
N MET A 676 0.35 -30.71 33.57
CA MET A 676 1.21 -31.73 32.94
C MET A 676 1.98 -31.10 31.78
N THR A 677 3.30 -30.98 31.98
CA THR A 677 4.31 -30.66 30.97
C THR A 677 4.68 -31.90 30.16
N TYR A 678 4.83 -31.76 28.84
CA TYR A 678 5.60 -32.68 28.00
C TYR A 678 6.62 -31.91 27.13
N PRO A 679 7.77 -32.53 26.81
CA PRO A 679 9.03 -31.85 26.53
C PRO A 679 9.23 -31.48 25.05
N LEU A 680 10.08 -30.47 24.87
CA LEU A 680 10.71 -30.04 23.63
C LEU A 680 11.59 -31.16 23.05
N ALA A 681 11.48 -31.39 21.74
CA ALA A 681 12.50 -32.07 20.95
C ALA A 681 12.94 -31.13 19.82
N GLU A 682 14.17 -30.64 19.93
CA GLU A 682 14.88 -29.92 18.89
C GLU A 682 15.42 -30.87 17.80
N LYS A 683 15.36 -30.38 16.56
CA LYS A 683 16.33 -30.48 15.46
C LYS A 683 16.81 -31.87 15.00
N ASP A 684 16.58 -32.16 13.70
CA ASP A 684 17.64 -32.00 12.70
C ASP A 684 17.11 -32.20 11.27
N LEU A 685 17.34 -31.21 10.42
CA LEU A 685 17.04 -31.21 8.98
C LEU A 685 18.38 -31.22 8.23
N SER A 686 18.85 -32.41 7.85
CA SER A 686 19.97 -32.58 6.93
C SER A 686 19.46 -33.02 5.56
N TYR A 687 19.75 -32.19 4.56
CA TYR A 687 19.63 -32.47 3.13
C TYR A 687 20.42 -33.72 2.72
N HIS A 688 19.84 -34.57 1.86
CA HIS A 688 20.56 -35.13 0.72
C HIS A 688 19.64 -35.58 -0.42
N ALA A 689 20.20 -35.48 -1.61
CA ALA A 689 19.59 -35.63 -2.92
C ALA A 689 19.57 -37.09 -3.39
N GLY A 690 18.71 -37.39 -4.37
CA GLY A 690 19.08 -38.29 -5.46
C GLY A 690 18.19 -39.51 -5.72
N ALA A 691 17.68 -39.52 -6.96
CA ALA A 691 17.58 -40.68 -7.86
C ALA A 691 16.40 -41.68 -7.74
N LYS A 692 15.55 -41.58 -8.78
CA LYS A 692 15.17 -42.61 -9.77
C LYS A 692 14.63 -43.99 -9.32
N ALA A 693 13.39 -44.22 -9.78
CA ALA A 693 12.91 -45.35 -10.59
C ALA A 693 12.86 -46.76 -9.99
N GLY A 694 11.72 -47.44 -10.21
CA GLY A 694 11.68 -48.90 -10.30
C GLY A 694 10.47 -49.56 -9.66
N ASP A 695 9.49 -49.89 -10.50
CA ASP A 695 8.67 -51.10 -10.54
C ASP A 695 8.13 -51.81 -9.28
N ALA A 696 6.81 -52.03 -9.36
CA ALA A 696 6.09 -53.30 -9.24
C ALA A 696 6.24 -54.19 -7.99
N GLY A 697 5.07 -54.52 -7.43
CA GLY A 697 4.73 -55.93 -7.21
C GLY A 697 4.65 -56.41 -5.77
N ASP A 698 3.40 -56.58 -5.33
CA ASP A 698 2.87 -57.84 -4.80
C ASP A 698 2.44 -57.91 -3.33
N ALA A 699 1.46 -58.80 -3.16
CA ALA A 699 0.46 -58.92 -2.12
C ALA A 699 0.97 -59.29 -0.73
N GLY A 700 0.23 -58.83 0.28
CA GLY A 700 0.28 -59.33 1.65
C GLY A 700 -0.91 -58.84 2.45
N GLN A 701 -1.87 -59.73 2.67
CA GLN A 701 -3.25 -59.49 3.06
C GLN A 701 -3.44 -59.80 4.55
N GLU A 702 -3.77 -58.81 5.39
CA GLU A 702 -4.43 -59.05 6.69
C GLU A 702 -5.58 -58.04 6.89
N ARG A 703 -6.74 -58.58 7.28
CA ARG A 703 -8.05 -57.92 7.37
C ARG A 703 -8.38 -57.49 8.80
N ASN A 704 -9.33 -56.55 8.86
CA ASN A 704 -10.20 -56.12 9.98
C ASN A 704 -9.62 -54.97 10.84
N THR A 705 -10.32 -53.87 11.14
CA THR A 705 -11.73 -53.46 11.02
C THR A 705 -11.79 -51.96 11.32
N SER A 706 -12.48 -51.14 10.51
CA SER A 706 -12.86 -49.76 10.88
C SER A 706 -14.12 -49.34 10.10
N PRO A 707 -15.09 -48.65 10.73
CA PRO A 707 -16.38 -48.34 10.13
C PRO A 707 -16.30 -47.23 9.09
N GLU A 708 -17.16 -47.36 8.09
CA GLU A 708 -17.42 -46.44 6.99
C GLU A 708 -17.71 -45.00 7.47
N GLY A 709 -17.22 -43.98 6.75
CA GLY A 709 -17.72 -42.62 6.99
C GLY A 709 -16.93 -41.40 6.51
N SER A 710 -15.98 -41.47 5.58
CA SER A 710 -15.43 -40.23 4.96
C SER A 710 -15.44 -40.31 3.44
N SER A 711 -16.60 -40.02 2.85
CA SER A 711 -16.68 -39.71 1.43
C SER A 711 -15.78 -38.50 1.11
N ALA A 712 -14.76 -38.72 0.28
CA ALA A 712 -13.94 -37.67 -0.29
C ALA A 712 -14.83 -36.56 -0.89
N PRO A 713 -14.51 -35.26 -0.71
CA PRO A 713 -15.34 -34.21 -1.24
C PRO A 713 -15.28 -34.25 -2.78
N ARG A 714 -16.37 -34.71 -3.39
CA ARG A 714 -16.68 -34.51 -4.81
C ARG A 714 -16.36 -33.06 -5.16
N LYS A 715 -15.58 -32.84 -6.23
CA LYS A 715 -15.32 -31.52 -6.85
C LYS A 715 -16.65 -30.78 -7.07
N LYS A 716 -17.08 -29.97 -6.09
CA LYS A 716 -18.21 -29.05 -6.20
C LYS A 716 -17.79 -27.95 -7.17
N ARG A 717 -18.63 -27.71 -8.18
CA ARG A 717 -18.47 -26.60 -9.14
C ARG A 717 -18.20 -25.30 -8.37
N SER A 718 -17.02 -24.70 -8.55
CA SER A 718 -16.67 -23.48 -7.85
C SER A 718 -17.65 -22.38 -8.26
N ARG A 719 -18.12 -21.63 -7.26
CA ARG A 719 -18.85 -20.38 -7.47
C ARG A 719 -17.98 -19.52 -8.39
N THR A 720 -18.56 -19.06 -9.49
CA THR A 720 -17.81 -18.34 -10.52
C THR A 720 -17.21 -17.09 -9.93
N THR A 721 -15.97 -16.86 -10.32
CA THR A 721 -15.03 -15.86 -9.83
C THR A 721 -15.61 -14.46 -9.83
N THR A 722 -15.27 -13.67 -8.80
CA THR A 722 -15.75 -12.29 -8.64
C THR A 722 -15.39 -11.46 -9.87
N GLY A 723 -16.15 -10.40 -10.18
CA GLY A 723 -15.85 -9.51 -11.32
C GLY A 723 -14.43 -8.94 -11.33
N ILE A 724 -13.76 -8.93 -10.17
CA ILE A 724 -12.36 -8.56 -9.96
C ILE A 724 -11.41 -9.52 -10.67
N GLU A 725 -11.64 -10.83 -10.59
CA GLU A 725 -10.80 -11.81 -11.29
C GLU A 725 -10.92 -11.72 -12.80
N PHE A 726 -12.08 -11.29 -13.33
CA PHE A 726 -12.24 -11.02 -14.76
C PHE A 726 -11.33 -9.88 -15.22
N PHE A 727 -11.27 -8.77 -14.49
CA PHE A 727 -10.36 -7.66 -14.80
C PHE A 727 -8.88 -8.06 -14.68
N ARG A 728 -8.53 -8.85 -13.65
CA ARG A 728 -7.17 -9.40 -13.51
C ARG A 728 -6.80 -10.38 -14.61
N THR A 729 -7.75 -11.16 -15.12
CA THR A 729 -7.53 -12.09 -16.24
C THR A 729 -7.27 -11.33 -17.55
N ILE A 730 -7.84 -10.12 -17.71
CA ILE A 730 -7.59 -9.25 -18.87
C ILE A 730 -6.19 -8.62 -18.80
N THR A 731 -5.71 -8.25 -17.61
CA THR A 731 -4.36 -7.68 -17.41
C THR A 731 -3.26 -8.71 -17.40
N MET A 732 -3.52 -9.90 -16.87
CA MET A 732 -2.62 -11.06 -17.01
C MET A 732 -2.73 -11.60 -18.43
N GLY A 733 -2.37 -10.75 -19.39
CA GLY A 733 -2.06 -11.10 -20.76
C GLY A 733 -1.00 -12.19 -20.77
N LEU A 734 -1.48 -13.39 -20.55
CA LEU A 734 -1.14 -14.67 -21.11
C LEU A 734 0.33 -15.09 -21.11
N PHE A 735 1.26 -14.36 -20.50
CA PHE A 735 2.65 -14.79 -20.43
C PHE A 735 2.78 -15.93 -19.42
N VAL A 736 3.14 -17.11 -19.91
CA VAL A 736 3.40 -18.29 -19.08
C VAL A 736 4.91 -18.53 -19.12
N ASP A 737 5.62 -18.17 -18.05
CA ASP A 737 7.06 -18.47 -17.95
C ASP A 737 7.24 -19.98 -17.79
N ARG A 738 7.47 -20.65 -18.92
CA ARG A 738 7.86 -22.06 -18.99
C ARG A 738 9.10 -22.19 -19.84
N PRO A 739 10.01 -23.11 -19.49
CA PRO A 739 11.13 -23.45 -20.37
C PRO A 739 10.57 -24.09 -21.66
N SER A 740 10.88 -23.48 -22.80
CA SER A 740 10.45 -23.97 -24.12
C SER A 740 11.57 -23.77 -25.15
N ARG A 741 11.62 -24.63 -26.17
CA ARG A 741 12.65 -24.56 -27.23
C ARG A 741 12.47 -23.33 -28.11
N LEU A 742 11.26 -22.80 -28.23
CA LEU A 742 10.97 -21.57 -28.98
C LEU A 742 11.44 -20.30 -28.27
N ARG A 743 11.69 -20.36 -26.96
CA ARG A 743 12.16 -19.19 -26.19
C ARG A 743 13.65 -18.91 -26.35
N SER A 744 14.43 -19.86 -26.88
CA SER A 744 15.83 -19.60 -27.26
C SER A 744 15.95 -18.61 -28.42
N LEU A 745 14.88 -18.41 -29.19
CA LEU A 745 14.83 -17.41 -30.26
C LEU A 745 14.72 -16.00 -29.67
N SER A 746 15.46 -15.06 -30.26
CA SER A 746 15.38 -13.66 -29.88
C SER A 746 13.93 -13.15 -30.00
N PRO A 747 13.44 -12.35 -29.05
CA PRO A 747 12.10 -11.77 -29.10
C PRO A 747 11.76 -11.09 -30.44
N SER A 748 12.74 -10.42 -31.06
CA SER A 748 12.56 -9.72 -32.33
C SER A 748 12.31 -10.68 -33.50
N LEU A 749 12.97 -11.84 -33.51
CA LEU A 749 12.71 -12.87 -34.50
C LEU A 749 11.32 -13.48 -34.30
N ARG A 750 10.89 -13.71 -33.06
CA ARG A 750 9.53 -14.19 -32.76
C ARG A 750 8.46 -13.21 -33.25
N LEU A 751 8.67 -11.91 -33.06
CA LEU A 751 7.78 -10.87 -33.56
C LEU A 751 7.73 -10.86 -35.10
N ILE A 752 8.88 -10.91 -35.77
CA ILE A 752 8.96 -10.99 -37.25
C ILE A 752 8.23 -12.23 -37.75
N LEU A 753 8.50 -13.41 -37.18
CA LEU A 753 7.85 -14.67 -37.57
C LEU A 753 6.35 -14.58 -37.38
N THR A 754 5.88 -13.99 -36.29
CA THR A 754 4.45 -13.81 -36.02
C THR A 754 3.80 -12.89 -37.07
N VAL A 755 4.44 -11.77 -37.43
CA VAL A 755 3.95 -10.85 -38.46
C VAL A 755 3.94 -11.52 -39.84
N LEU A 756 4.98 -12.28 -40.19
CA LEU A 756 5.03 -13.03 -41.45
C LEU A 756 3.95 -14.12 -41.51
N SER A 757 3.74 -14.87 -40.42
CA SER A 757 2.65 -15.84 -40.31
C SER A 757 1.29 -15.16 -40.44
N PHE A 758 1.11 -13.96 -39.88
CA PHE A 758 -0.12 -13.18 -40.04
C PHE A 758 -0.36 -12.76 -41.50
N ILE A 759 0.66 -12.22 -42.16
CA ILE A 759 0.58 -11.85 -43.59
C ILE A 759 0.25 -13.09 -44.43
N PHE A 760 0.85 -14.24 -44.14
CA PHE A 760 0.56 -15.50 -44.81
C PHE A 760 -0.88 -15.97 -44.60
N ILE A 761 -1.42 -15.86 -43.38
CA ILE A 761 -2.83 -16.15 -43.07
C ILE A 761 -3.75 -15.25 -43.92
N LEU A 762 -3.45 -13.97 -44.04
CA LEU A 762 -4.25 -13.03 -44.84
C LEU A 762 -4.15 -13.29 -46.35
N ALA A 763 -2.95 -13.59 -46.86
CA ALA A 763 -2.69 -13.80 -48.28
C ALA A 763 -3.21 -15.14 -48.83
N SER A 764 -3.67 -16.04 -47.96
CA SER A 764 -4.09 -17.41 -48.29
C SER A 764 -5.39 -17.51 -49.09
N SER A 765 -5.49 -16.95 -50.30
CA SER A 765 -6.72 -16.85 -51.11
C SER A 765 -7.35 -18.17 -51.61
N ARG A 766 -6.77 -19.34 -51.30
CA ARG A 766 -7.24 -20.68 -51.76
C ARG A 766 -7.78 -21.55 -50.63
N PRO A 767 -8.74 -22.46 -50.89
CA PRO A 767 -9.75 -22.77 -49.88
C PRO A 767 -9.39 -23.71 -48.73
N LEU A 768 -8.47 -24.70 -48.87
CA LEU A 768 -8.27 -25.71 -47.81
C LEU A 768 -6.82 -26.00 -47.45
N TYR A 769 -5.94 -26.18 -48.43
CA TYR A 769 -4.54 -26.52 -48.18
C TYR A 769 -3.75 -25.54 -47.28
N PRO A 770 -3.83 -24.20 -47.47
CA PRO A 770 -3.08 -23.28 -46.62
C PRO A 770 -3.59 -23.25 -45.18
N LEU A 771 -4.89 -23.46 -44.93
CA LEU A 771 -5.43 -23.57 -43.57
C LEU A 771 -4.90 -24.80 -42.84
N ILE A 772 -4.73 -25.93 -43.53
CA ILE A 772 -4.11 -27.14 -42.98
C ILE A 772 -2.64 -26.86 -42.65
N CYS A 773 -1.88 -26.21 -43.54
CA CYS A 773 -0.50 -25.83 -43.27
C CYS A 773 -0.38 -24.87 -42.07
N ILE A 774 -1.28 -23.89 -41.96
CA ILE A 774 -1.36 -22.95 -40.83
C ILE A 774 -1.69 -23.72 -39.54
N ALA A 775 -2.65 -24.65 -39.57
CA ALA A 775 -3.00 -25.47 -38.41
C ALA A 775 -1.83 -26.34 -37.94
N ILE A 776 -1.11 -26.98 -38.87
CA ILE A 776 0.10 -27.76 -38.56
C ILE A 776 1.18 -26.86 -37.95
N PHE A 777 1.42 -25.67 -38.52
CA PHE A 777 2.39 -24.71 -38.01
C PHE A 777 2.05 -24.24 -36.60
N LEU A 778 0.77 -23.93 -36.33
CA LEU A 778 0.31 -23.51 -35.00
C LEU A 778 0.38 -24.64 -33.97
N VAL A 779 0.05 -25.88 -34.37
CA VAL A 779 0.18 -27.07 -33.50
C VAL A 779 1.66 -27.36 -33.19
N ALA A 780 2.54 -27.30 -34.20
CA ALA A 780 3.98 -27.44 -34.00
C ALA A 780 4.52 -26.34 -33.07
N GLY A 781 4.07 -25.09 -33.25
CA GLY A 781 4.38 -23.97 -32.37
C GLY A 781 3.92 -24.22 -30.93
N ALA A 782 2.70 -24.74 -30.73
CA ALA A 782 2.17 -25.03 -29.39
C ALA A 782 2.95 -26.15 -28.69
N LEU A 783 3.34 -27.19 -29.43
CA LEU A 783 4.16 -28.31 -28.93
C LEU A 783 5.58 -27.85 -28.57
N LEU A 784 6.25 -27.13 -29.46
CA LEU A 784 7.58 -26.57 -29.21
C LEU A 784 7.58 -25.51 -28.09
N GLY A 785 6.46 -24.83 -27.91
CA GLY A 785 6.21 -23.85 -26.85
C GLY A 785 5.79 -24.46 -25.51
N ASN A 786 5.53 -25.77 -25.45
CA ASN A 786 5.00 -26.49 -24.29
C ASN A 786 3.69 -25.87 -23.74
N ILE A 787 2.82 -25.41 -24.64
CA ILE A 787 1.53 -24.78 -24.33
C ILE A 787 0.44 -25.85 -24.36
N ARG A 788 -0.35 -25.96 -23.27
CA ARG A 788 -1.45 -26.92 -23.20
C ARG A 788 -2.57 -26.52 -24.20
N PRO A 789 -3.15 -27.44 -24.98
CA PRO A 789 -4.24 -27.12 -25.90
C PRO A 789 -5.46 -26.46 -25.22
N SER A 790 -5.72 -26.81 -23.96
CA SER A 790 -6.78 -26.20 -23.15
C SER A 790 -6.62 -24.70 -22.95
N TYR A 791 -5.39 -24.20 -22.98
CA TYR A 791 -5.08 -22.77 -22.88
C TYR A 791 -5.53 -22.00 -24.12
N LEU A 792 -5.18 -22.51 -25.31
CA LEU A 792 -5.58 -21.91 -26.59
C LEU A 792 -7.10 -21.94 -26.77
N LEU A 793 -7.75 -23.04 -26.38
CA LEU A 793 -9.21 -23.17 -26.41
C LEU A 793 -9.92 -22.19 -25.45
N LYS A 794 -9.31 -21.84 -24.31
CA LYS A 794 -9.88 -20.87 -23.36
C LYS A 794 -9.97 -19.47 -23.99
N ASN A 795 -9.01 -19.10 -24.83
CA ASN A 795 -8.98 -17.80 -25.53
C ASN A 795 -9.96 -17.72 -26.72
N ILE A 796 -10.30 -18.84 -27.35
CA ILE A 796 -11.29 -18.89 -28.45
C ILE A 796 -12.72 -18.78 -27.90
N ARG A 797 -12.99 -19.36 -26.73
CA ARG A 797 -14.34 -19.42 -26.14
C ARG A 797 -15.10 -18.08 -26.07
N PRO A 798 -14.52 -16.95 -25.62
CA PRO A 798 -15.22 -15.67 -25.61
C PRO A 798 -15.52 -15.12 -27.02
N MET A 799 -14.81 -15.58 -28.06
CA MET A 799 -15.00 -15.14 -29.45
C MET A 799 -16.09 -15.92 -30.20
N ILE A 800 -16.59 -17.03 -29.65
CA ILE A 800 -17.61 -17.87 -30.30
C ILE A 800 -18.85 -17.07 -30.77
N PRO A 801 -19.44 -16.16 -29.97
CA PRO A 801 -20.58 -15.36 -30.43
C PRO A 801 -20.22 -14.47 -31.63
N TYR A 802 -19.01 -13.92 -31.66
CA TYR A 802 -18.53 -13.07 -32.75
C TYR A 802 -18.26 -13.89 -34.02
N LEU A 803 -17.67 -15.08 -33.86
CA LEU A 803 -17.48 -16.03 -34.97
C LEU A 803 -18.81 -16.44 -35.59
N LEU A 804 -19.81 -16.79 -34.76
CA LEU A 804 -21.16 -17.13 -35.22
C LEU A 804 -21.83 -15.94 -35.91
N PHE A 805 -21.69 -14.73 -35.36
CA PHE A 805 -22.20 -13.50 -35.96
C PHE A 805 -21.54 -13.21 -37.31
N MET A 806 -20.22 -13.39 -37.42
CA MET A 806 -19.48 -13.17 -38.67
C MET A 806 -19.90 -14.16 -39.76
N VAL A 807 -20.11 -15.43 -39.42
CA VAL A 807 -20.71 -16.43 -40.33
C VAL A 807 -22.10 -15.99 -40.77
N LEU A 808 -22.95 -15.60 -39.83
CA LEU A 808 -24.31 -15.16 -40.12
C LEU A 808 -24.34 -13.94 -41.05
N LEU A 809 -23.49 -12.94 -40.79
CA LEU A 809 -23.37 -11.73 -41.59
C LEU A 809 -22.85 -12.06 -43.00
N GLN A 810 -21.89 -12.96 -43.12
CA GLN A 810 -21.37 -13.40 -44.41
C GLN A 810 -22.43 -14.15 -45.24
N LEU A 811 -23.26 -14.97 -44.59
CA LEU A 811 -24.39 -15.65 -45.22
C LEU A 811 -25.49 -14.66 -45.63
N LEU A 812 -25.70 -13.57 -44.88
CA LEU A 812 -26.74 -12.56 -45.14
C LEU A 812 -26.39 -11.56 -46.26
N PHE A 813 -25.11 -11.19 -46.41
CA PHE A 813 -24.67 -10.12 -47.30
C PHE A 813 -23.92 -10.59 -48.56
N SER A 814 -23.86 -11.90 -48.79
CA SER A 814 -23.29 -12.46 -50.01
C SER A 814 -24.32 -12.38 -51.14
N TRP A 815 -23.88 -11.89 -52.30
CA TRP A 815 -24.67 -11.92 -53.53
C TRP A 815 -24.35 -13.22 -54.27
N PRO A 816 -25.34 -14.02 -54.69
CA PRO A 816 -25.09 -15.29 -55.36
C PRO A 816 -24.27 -15.08 -56.63
N GLU A 817 -23.15 -15.80 -56.78
CA GLU A 817 -22.51 -16.00 -58.09
C GLU A 817 -23.24 -17.15 -58.81
N ASP A 818 -23.58 -16.96 -60.09
CA ASP A 818 -24.46 -17.81 -60.91
C ASP A 818 -24.05 -19.30 -61.05
N THR A 819 -22.90 -19.71 -60.51
CA THR A 819 -22.28 -21.04 -60.69
C THR A 819 -22.30 -21.95 -59.46
N SER A 820 -22.88 -21.52 -58.33
CA SER A 820 -22.82 -22.27 -57.06
C SER A 820 -24.09 -23.09 -56.76
N ALA A 821 -23.92 -24.32 -56.25
CA ALA A 821 -25.04 -25.19 -55.89
C ALA A 821 -25.74 -24.66 -54.62
N VAL A 822 -27.03 -24.35 -54.75
CA VAL A 822 -27.87 -23.90 -53.62
C VAL A 822 -28.17 -25.10 -52.73
N LEU A 823 -27.68 -25.07 -51.48
CA LEU A 823 -27.91 -26.14 -50.50
C LEU A 823 -29.24 -25.96 -49.79
N TRP A 824 -29.63 -24.71 -49.51
CA TRP A 824 -30.85 -24.40 -48.76
C TRP A 824 -31.33 -22.98 -49.06
N ARG A 825 -32.65 -22.78 -49.17
CA ARG A 825 -33.30 -21.47 -49.38
C ARG A 825 -34.25 -21.15 -48.23
N TRP A 826 -34.12 -19.97 -47.65
CA TRP A 826 -35.01 -19.51 -46.58
C TRP A 826 -35.24 -17.99 -46.63
N TRP A 827 -36.43 -17.59 -47.11
CA TRP A 827 -36.96 -16.21 -47.18
C TRP A 827 -36.08 -15.17 -47.92
N LEU A 828 -34.92 -14.80 -47.38
CA LEU A 828 -33.94 -13.87 -47.97
C LEU A 828 -32.51 -14.44 -48.01
N LEU A 829 -32.33 -15.68 -47.55
CA LEU A 829 -31.05 -16.38 -47.43
C LEU A 829 -31.04 -17.56 -48.40
N ASP A 830 -30.24 -17.44 -49.45
CA ASP A 830 -29.80 -18.59 -50.24
C ASP A 830 -28.44 -19.01 -49.67
N VAL A 831 -28.34 -20.22 -49.11
CA VAL A 831 -27.06 -20.75 -48.63
C VAL A 831 -26.49 -21.63 -49.73
N THR A 832 -25.46 -21.12 -50.41
CA THR A 832 -24.71 -21.86 -51.44
C THR A 832 -23.51 -22.59 -50.84
N THR A 833 -23.01 -23.61 -51.53
CA THR A 833 -21.74 -24.29 -51.18
C THR A 833 -20.58 -23.31 -51.09
N PHE A 834 -20.54 -22.33 -52.00
CA PHE A 834 -19.53 -21.30 -52.09
C PHE A 834 -19.53 -20.36 -50.87
N GLU A 835 -20.71 -19.94 -50.43
CA GLU A 835 -20.87 -19.08 -49.25
C GLU A 835 -20.51 -19.79 -47.95
N LEU A 836 -20.85 -21.07 -47.84
CA LEU A 836 -20.47 -21.89 -46.70
C LEU A 836 -18.94 -22.07 -46.63
N GLU A 837 -18.30 -22.37 -47.76
CA GLU A 837 -16.83 -22.52 -47.87
C GLU A 837 -16.11 -21.22 -47.52
N ARG A 838 -16.56 -20.08 -48.04
CA ARG A 838 -16.00 -18.76 -47.74
C ARG A 838 -16.19 -18.37 -46.27
N SER A 839 -17.35 -18.66 -45.69
CA SER A 839 -17.63 -18.41 -44.27
C SER A 839 -16.75 -19.26 -43.36
N LEU A 840 -16.59 -20.55 -43.66
CA LEU A 840 -15.72 -21.46 -42.93
C LEU A 840 -14.24 -21.05 -43.03
N LEU A 841 -13.80 -20.60 -44.22
CA LEU A 841 -12.45 -20.10 -44.42
C LEU A 841 -12.17 -18.83 -43.59
N MET A 842 -13.11 -17.90 -43.56
CA MET A 842 -12.99 -16.66 -42.78
C MET A 842 -12.91 -16.95 -41.27
N VAL A 843 -13.77 -17.85 -40.77
CA VAL A 843 -13.71 -18.34 -39.39
C VAL A 843 -12.38 -19.03 -39.11
N GLY A 844 -11.92 -19.91 -40.02
CA GLY A 844 -10.64 -20.61 -39.91
C GLY A 844 -9.45 -19.65 -39.81
N ARG A 845 -9.41 -18.61 -40.65
CA ARG A 845 -8.38 -17.56 -40.60
C ARG A 845 -8.43 -16.77 -39.31
N PHE A 846 -9.63 -16.39 -38.85
CA PHE A 846 -9.80 -15.66 -37.60
C PHE A 846 -9.36 -16.50 -36.40
N VAL A 847 -9.76 -17.78 -36.35
CA VAL A 847 -9.32 -18.72 -35.31
C VAL A 847 -7.80 -18.91 -35.35
N ALA A 848 -7.22 -19.10 -36.54
CA ALA A 848 -5.77 -19.19 -36.70
C ALA A 848 -5.04 -17.93 -36.23
N PHE A 849 -5.59 -16.75 -36.51
CA PHE A 849 -5.08 -15.48 -36.02
C PHE A 849 -5.15 -15.38 -34.48
N VAL A 850 -6.29 -15.72 -33.88
CA VAL A 850 -6.45 -15.73 -32.41
C VAL A 850 -5.49 -16.71 -31.75
N VAL A 851 -5.28 -17.88 -32.34
CA VAL A 851 -4.32 -18.89 -31.84
C VAL A 851 -2.88 -18.41 -32.01
N LEU A 852 -2.52 -17.83 -33.15
CA LEU A 852 -1.20 -17.23 -33.40
C LEU A 852 -0.89 -16.11 -32.40
N LEU A 853 -1.84 -15.20 -32.19
CA LEU A 853 -1.72 -14.11 -31.24
C LEU A 853 -1.64 -14.65 -29.80
N SER A 854 -2.43 -15.66 -29.46
CA SER A 854 -2.37 -16.35 -28.15
C SER A 854 -1.02 -17.03 -27.93
N LEU A 855 -0.43 -17.61 -28.97
CA LEU A 855 0.87 -18.27 -28.91
C LEU A 855 2.00 -17.24 -28.74
N PHE A 856 1.95 -16.14 -29.47
CA PHE A 856 2.91 -15.05 -29.37
C PHE A 856 2.91 -14.40 -27.99
N THR A 857 1.72 -14.07 -27.46
CA THR A 857 1.54 -13.51 -26.11
C THR A 857 1.87 -14.51 -25.01
N ALA A 858 1.74 -15.82 -25.26
CA ALA A 858 2.18 -16.85 -24.32
C ALA A 858 3.69 -16.97 -24.18
N LEU A 859 4.42 -16.70 -25.26
CA LEU A 859 5.87 -16.87 -25.32
C LEU A 859 6.65 -15.59 -25.09
N THR A 860 6.05 -14.43 -25.33
CA THR A 860 6.73 -13.13 -25.33
C THR A 860 6.07 -12.20 -24.32
N SER A 861 6.85 -11.70 -23.37
CA SER A 861 6.35 -10.71 -22.42
C SER A 861 6.11 -9.36 -23.11
N PRO A 862 5.20 -8.51 -22.61
CA PRO A 862 5.00 -7.16 -23.16
C PRO A 862 6.30 -6.34 -23.27
N ASP A 863 7.21 -6.48 -22.31
CA ASP A 863 8.49 -5.76 -22.30
C ASP A 863 9.46 -6.26 -23.38
N GLU A 864 9.49 -7.58 -23.61
CA GLU A 864 10.23 -8.18 -24.73
C GLU A 864 9.67 -7.71 -26.08
N MET A 865 8.34 -7.54 -26.18
CA MET A 865 7.69 -6.99 -27.37
C MET A 865 8.10 -5.55 -27.61
N LEU A 866 8.03 -4.70 -26.58
CA LEU A 866 8.44 -3.28 -26.64
C LEU A 866 9.92 -3.13 -27.04
N ARG A 867 10.82 -3.90 -26.41
CA ARG A 867 12.25 -3.90 -26.75
C ARG A 867 12.54 -4.46 -28.15
N SER A 868 11.70 -5.35 -28.66
CA SER A 868 11.81 -5.82 -30.03
C SER A 868 11.32 -4.80 -31.03
N LEU A 869 10.17 -4.19 -30.74
CA LEU A 869 9.59 -3.16 -31.56
C LEU A 869 10.53 -1.94 -31.62
N SER A 870 11.21 -1.60 -30.53
CA SER A 870 12.25 -0.57 -30.54
C SER A 870 13.36 -0.88 -31.53
N LYS A 871 13.92 -2.10 -31.49
CA LYS A 871 14.96 -2.54 -32.43
C LYS A 871 14.47 -2.51 -33.89
N LEU A 872 13.22 -2.91 -34.14
CA LEU A 872 12.63 -2.94 -35.48
C LEU A 872 12.29 -1.55 -36.02
N LEU A 873 11.89 -0.61 -35.15
CA LEU A 873 11.56 0.75 -35.56
C LEU A 873 12.81 1.62 -35.75
N ARG A 874 13.98 1.25 -35.19
CA ARG A 874 15.25 2.02 -35.31
C ARG A 874 15.56 2.51 -36.74
N PRO A 875 15.45 1.70 -37.82
CA PRO A 875 15.76 2.14 -39.18
C PRO A 875 14.85 3.27 -39.69
N LEU A 876 13.63 3.41 -39.14
CA LEU A 876 12.74 4.50 -39.50
C LEU A 876 13.27 5.87 -39.05
N GLY A 877 14.23 5.91 -38.13
CA GLY A 877 14.94 7.12 -37.75
C GLY A 877 15.69 7.77 -38.92
N TYR A 878 16.14 6.97 -39.90
CA TYR A 878 16.77 7.49 -41.12
C TYR A 878 15.77 8.26 -42.01
N LEU A 879 14.46 8.00 -41.86
CA LEU A 879 13.39 8.70 -42.57
C LEU A 879 12.89 9.96 -41.81
N GLY A 880 13.61 10.41 -40.78
CA GLY A 880 13.24 11.57 -39.98
C GLY A 880 12.11 11.30 -38.95
N ILE A 881 11.66 10.05 -38.81
CA ILE A 881 10.65 9.68 -37.82
C ILE A 881 11.28 9.70 -36.43
N PRO A 882 10.66 10.37 -35.42
CA PRO A 882 11.22 10.47 -34.07
C PRO A 882 10.99 9.17 -33.28
N VAL A 883 11.61 8.07 -33.71
CA VAL A 883 11.46 6.72 -33.11
C VAL A 883 11.61 6.72 -31.58
N PRO A 884 12.59 7.42 -30.96
CA PRO A 884 12.66 7.50 -29.50
C PRO A 884 11.41 8.06 -28.81
N LEU A 885 10.74 9.05 -29.42
CA LEU A 885 9.51 9.62 -28.86
C LEU A 885 8.36 8.62 -28.94
N ILE A 886 8.24 7.92 -30.08
CA ILE A 886 7.24 6.86 -30.27
C ILE A 886 7.44 5.77 -29.22
N LEU A 887 8.69 5.38 -28.95
CA LEU A 887 8.99 4.35 -27.97
C LEU A 887 8.69 4.78 -26.54
N VAL A 888 8.99 6.01 -26.17
CA VAL A 888 8.62 6.55 -24.86
C VAL A 888 7.11 6.59 -24.69
N VAL A 889 6.38 7.13 -25.69
CA VAL A 889 4.90 7.16 -25.66
C VAL A 889 4.33 5.76 -25.55
N LEU A 890 4.87 4.81 -26.32
CA LEU A 890 4.42 3.43 -26.30
C LEU A 890 4.71 2.78 -24.93
N GLN A 891 5.90 2.97 -24.38
CA GLN A 891 6.31 2.44 -23.07
C GLN A 891 5.41 3.00 -21.95
N ILE A 892 5.18 4.32 -21.96
CA ILE A 892 4.23 4.97 -21.04
C ILE A 892 2.85 4.34 -21.18
N THR A 893 2.35 4.18 -22.41
CA THR A 893 1.02 3.62 -22.67
C THR A 893 0.89 2.19 -22.16
N PHE A 894 1.90 1.34 -22.39
CA PHE A 894 1.88 -0.04 -21.89
C PHE A 894 1.96 -0.11 -20.37
N ASN A 895 2.76 0.76 -19.73
CA ASN A 895 2.85 0.84 -18.27
C ASN A 895 1.56 1.39 -17.65
N PHE A 896 0.81 2.20 -18.40
CA PHE A 896 -0.46 2.78 -17.95
C PHE A 896 -1.60 1.76 -17.86
N ILE A 897 -1.62 0.74 -18.72
CA ILE A 897 -2.71 -0.25 -18.76
C ILE A 897 -2.83 -1.02 -17.43
N PRO A 898 -1.77 -1.63 -16.87
CA PRO A 898 -1.83 -2.30 -15.57
C PRO A 898 -2.30 -1.37 -14.45
N ILE A 899 -1.81 -0.11 -14.44
CA ILE A 899 -2.18 0.90 -13.44
C ILE A 899 -3.68 1.20 -13.50
N LEU A 900 -4.23 1.41 -14.70
CA LEU A 900 -5.67 1.63 -14.87
C LEU A 900 -6.50 0.44 -14.39
N VAL A 901 -6.01 -0.78 -14.61
CA VAL A 901 -6.73 -1.96 -14.13
C VAL A 901 -6.66 -2.09 -12.60
N GLU A 902 -5.52 -1.76 -11.99
CA GLU A 902 -5.43 -1.68 -10.52
C GLU A 902 -6.40 -0.63 -9.96
N GLU A 903 -6.50 0.52 -10.60
CA GLU A 903 -7.41 1.58 -10.19
C GLU A 903 -8.88 1.18 -10.37
N ALA A 904 -9.21 0.52 -11.48
CA ALA A 904 -10.54 -0.07 -11.68
C ALA A 904 -10.84 -1.11 -10.60
N GLU A 905 -9.87 -1.96 -10.22
CA GLU A 905 -10.02 -2.91 -9.13
C GLU A 905 -10.28 -2.20 -7.80
N ARG A 906 -9.56 -1.12 -7.48
CA ARG A 906 -9.78 -0.33 -6.26
C ARG A 906 -11.21 0.22 -6.17
N ILE A 907 -11.72 0.79 -7.27
CA ILE A 907 -13.11 1.29 -7.34
C ILE A 907 -14.11 0.14 -7.15
N VAL A 908 -13.87 -1.01 -7.78
CA VAL A 908 -14.73 -2.19 -7.64
C VAL A 908 -14.73 -2.70 -6.20
N VAL A 909 -13.56 -2.82 -5.56
CA VAL A 909 -13.44 -3.23 -4.15
C VAL A 909 -14.20 -2.25 -3.24
N ALA A 910 -14.05 -0.94 -3.47
CA ALA A 910 -14.77 0.09 -2.72
C ALA A 910 -16.31 -0.06 -2.86
N GLN A 911 -16.81 -0.21 -4.08
CA GLN A 911 -18.24 -0.44 -4.33
C GLN A 911 -18.75 -1.72 -3.67
N TYR A 912 -18.01 -2.82 -3.79
CA TYR A 912 -18.39 -4.11 -3.20
C TYR A 912 -18.41 -4.07 -1.67
N SER A 913 -17.44 -3.36 -1.06
CA SER A 913 -17.35 -3.19 0.40
C SER A 913 -18.56 -2.44 0.98
N ARG A 914 -19.19 -1.56 0.20
CA ARG A 914 -20.40 -0.80 0.58
C ARG A 914 -21.70 -1.51 0.17
N GLY A 915 -21.68 -2.84 0.09
CA GLY A 915 -22.84 -3.65 -0.29
C GLY A 915 -23.26 -3.49 -1.75
N GLY A 916 -22.41 -2.86 -2.56
CA GLY A 916 -22.49 -2.88 -4.01
C GLY A 916 -22.03 -4.21 -4.58
N GLY A 917 -22.02 -4.27 -5.91
CA GLY A 917 -21.77 -5.49 -6.64
C GLY A 917 -23.05 -6.07 -7.24
N TYR A 918 -22.92 -6.43 -8.50
CA TYR A 918 -24.02 -6.84 -9.36
C TYR A 918 -23.94 -8.36 -9.53
N GLU A 919 -24.27 -9.09 -8.47
CA GLU A 919 -24.26 -10.55 -8.47
C GLU A 919 -25.57 -11.09 -9.05
N GLY A 920 -25.49 -11.68 -10.25
CA GLY A 920 -26.62 -12.31 -10.95
C GLY A 920 -26.35 -12.49 -12.44
N ARG A 921 -27.13 -13.35 -13.13
CA ARG A 921 -27.18 -13.35 -14.61
C ARG A 921 -27.70 -11.99 -15.06
N TRP A 922 -26.77 -11.11 -15.41
CA TRP A 922 -27.11 -9.77 -15.84
C TRP A 922 -28.05 -9.78 -17.05
N LYS A 923 -29.13 -9.01 -16.97
CA LYS A 923 -29.74 -8.44 -18.17
C LYS A 923 -28.75 -7.41 -18.76
N LEU A 924 -28.69 -7.27 -20.08
CA LEU A 924 -27.76 -6.38 -20.79
C LEU A 924 -27.71 -4.96 -20.18
N ALA A 925 -28.88 -4.41 -19.83
CA ALA A 925 -29.03 -3.10 -19.20
C ALA A 925 -28.32 -2.96 -17.84
N GLY A 926 -28.20 -4.04 -17.08
CA GLY A 926 -27.45 -4.05 -15.82
C GLY A 926 -25.95 -3.91 -16.08
N ARG A 927 -25.41 -4.66 -17.05
CA ARG A 927 -23.98 -4.62 -17.40
C ARG A 927 -23.56 -3.23 -17.88
N ILE A 928 -24.40 -2.61 -18.70
CA ILE A 928 -24.17 -1.26 -19.21
C ILE A 928 -24.13 -0.25 -18.07
N ARG A 929 -25.08 -0.29 -17.13
CA ARG A 929 -25.07 0.60 -15.96
C ARG A 929 -23.83 0.43 -15.10
N ALA A 930 -23.41 -0.80 -14.82
CA ALA A 930 -22.17 -1.06 -14.08
C ALA A 930 -20.93 -0.59 -14.82
N ALA A 931 -20.87 -0.79 -16.14
CA ALA A 931 -19.77 -0.31 -16.97
C ALA A 931 -19.71 1.22 -16.97
N LEU A 932 -20.85 1.91 -17.11
CA LEU A 932 -20.91 3.38 -17.06
C LEU A 932 -20.49 3.93 -15.69
N ALA A 933 -20.93 3.29 -14.61
CA ALA A 933 -20.57 3.67 -13.24
C ALA A 933 -19.06 3.54 -12.95
N LEU A 934 -18.34 2.65 -13.65
CA LEU A 934 -16.89 2.51 -13.55
C LEU A 934 -16.14 3.41 -14.55
N THR A 935 -16.72 3.68 -15.71
CA THR A 935 -16.05 4.39 -16.81
C THR A 935 -15.67 5.81 -16.43
N VAL A 936 -16.61 6.58 -15.85
CA VAL A 936 -16.37 7.99 -15.51
C VAL A 936 -15.27 8.11 -14.44
N PRO A 937 -15.34 7.44 -13.27
CA PRO A 937 -14.27 7.52 -12.27
C PRO A 937 -12.91 7.06 -12.83
N LEU A 938 -12.88 5.98 -13.62
CA LEU A 938 -11.66 5.47 -14.21
C LEU A 938 -11.01 6.45 -15.19
N PHE A 939 -11.80 7.10 -16.05
CA PHE A 939 -11.30 8.10 -16.99
C PHE A 939 -10.68 9.30 -16.28
N ILE A 940 -11.32 9.74 -15.20
CA ILE A 940 -10.81 10.82 -14.37
C ILE A 940 -9.50 10.44 -13.69
N ARG A 941 -9.44 9.25 -13.09
CA ARG A 941 -8.20 8.73 -12.49
C ARG A 941 -7.08 8.60 -13.51
N ALA A 942 -7.42 8.25 -14.75
CA ALA A 942 -6.47 8.22 -15.85
C ALA A 942 -5.86 9.61 -16.10
N LEU A 943 -6.68 10.67 -16.14
CA LEU A 943 -6.19 12.04 -16.30
C LEU A 943 -5.27 12.47 -15.16
N ASP A 944 -5.70 12.26 -13.91
CA ASP A 944 -4.90 12.58 -12.72
C ASP A 944 -3.55 11.85 -12.76
N ARG A 945 -3.57 10.58 -13.18
CA ARG A 945 -2.36 9.76 -13.31
C ARG A 945 -1.44 10.23 -14.41
N ALA A 946 -1.98 10.66 -15.55
CA ALA A 946 -1.18 11.21 -16.64
C ALA A 946 -0.48 12.51 -16.21
N GLU A 947 -1.16 13.38 -15.45
CA GLU A 947 -0.56 14.58 -14.87
C GLU A 947 0.56 14.25 -13.88
N ALA A 948 0.33 13.29 -12.98
CA ALA A 948 1.34 12.83 -12.04
C ALA A 948 2.59 12.26 -12.74
N LEU A 949 2.38 11.44 -13.78
CA LEU A 949 3.47 10.88 -14.58
C LEU A 949 4.26 11.96 -15.31
N SER A 950 3.59 12.99 -15.86
CA SER A 950 4.26 14.13 -16.49
C SER A 950 5.21 14.82 -15.50
N ARG A 951 4.73 15.10 -14.29
CA ARG A 951 5.57 15.70 -13.22
C ARG A 951 6.73 14.80 -12.84
N ALA A 952 6.52 13.49 -12.72
CA ALA A 952 7.57 12.54 -12.42
C ALA A 952 8.66 12.50 -13.51
N MET A 953 8.25 12.55 -14.78
CA MET A 953 9.16 12.61 -15.92
C MET A 953 9.97 13.92 -15.94
N GLU A 954 9.34 15.05 -15.60
CA GLU A 954 10.01 16.35 -15.46
C GLU A 954 11.04 16.32 -14.33
N LEU A 955 10.69 15.83 -13.14
CA LEU A 955 11.63 15.63 -12.03
C LEU A 955 12.82 14.73 -12.39
N ARG A 956 12.60 13.78 -13.32
CA ARG A 956 13.63 12.89 -13.85
C ARG A 956 14.23 13.39 -15.18
N LEU A 957 14.13 14.69 -15.47
CA LEU A 957 14.81 15.42 -16.54
C LEU A 957 14.50 14.96 -17.96
N PHE A 958 13.26 14.52 -18.23
CA PHE A 958 12.85 14.07 -19.56
C PHE A 958 13.06 15.12 -20.68
N GLU A 959 12.89 16.42 -20.38
CA GLU A 959 13.06 17.50 -21.37
C GLU A 959 14.45 17.54 -22.04
N ASN A 960 15.49 17.03 -21.37
CA ASN A 960 16.85 16.98 -21.93
C ASN A 960 16.90 16.17 -23.24
N ILE A 961 16.09 15.11 -23.36
CA ILE A 961 15.98 14.30 -24.60
C ILE A 961 15.43 15.15 -25.75
N LEU A 962 14.48 16.04 -25.46
CA LEU A 962 13.86 16.93 -26.46
C LEU A 962 14.83 18.05 -26.88
N ARG A 963 15.57 18.63 -25.94
CA ARG A 963 16.53 19.73 -26.18
C ARG A 963 17.80 19.27 -26.89
N GLY A 964 18.31 18.08 -26.58
CA GLY A 964 19.54 17.51 -27.17
C GLY A 964 19.52 17.35 -28.70
N ARG A 965 18.33 17.34 -29.33
CA ARG A 965 18.19 17.26 -30.79
C ARG A 965 18.45 18.57 -31.55
N ASN A 966 18.43 19.72 -30.87
CA ASN A 966 18.59 21.01 -31.53
C ASN A 966 20.06 21.45 -31.68
N LYS A 967 21.00 20.82 -30.99
CA LYS A 967 22.45 21.02 -31.23
C LYS A 967 22.91 20.20 -32.44
N LYS A 968 22.48 20.61 -33.65
CA LYS A 968 22.94 20.02 -34.92
C LYS A 968 24.30 20.54 -35.42
N ASN A 969 25.01 21.38 -34.66
CA ASN A 969 26.30 21.96 -35.07
C ASN A 969 27.42 21.77 -34.02
N GLY A 970 27.67 20.53 -33.59
CA GLY A 970 28.84 20.14 -32.79
C GLY A 970 29.21 18.69 -33.07
N PRO A 971 30.48 18.27 -32.94
CA PRO A 971 30.95 16.99 -33.46
C PRO A 971 30.13 15.85 -32.85
N SER A 972 29.62 14.97 -33.72
CA SER A 972 28.84 13.79 -33.37
C SER A 972 29.46 13.08 -32.16
N PRO A 973 28.70 12.77 -31.10
CA PRO A 973 29.16 11.76 -30.16
C PRO A 973 29.42 10.48 -30.97
N SER A 974 30.55 9.86 -30.69
CA SER A 974 31.09 8.69 -31.38
C SER A 974 30.04 7.60 -31.57
N LYS A 975 30.16 6.91 -32.71
CA LYS A 975 29.33 5.81 -33.23
C LYS A 975 29.22 4.55 -32.33
N GLU A 976 29.51 4.63 -31.03
CA GLU A 976 29.44 3.50 -30.09
C GLU A 976 28.38 3.66 -28.99
N ILE A 977 27.59 4.72 -29.03
CA ILE A 977 26.34 4.83 -28.27
C ILE A 977 25.23 4.34 -29.21
N TYR A 978 24.36 3.41 -28.76
CA TYR A 978 22.99 3.04 -29.26
C TYR A 978 22.65 1.55 -29.50
#